data_AF-A0A6S8D3X2-F1
#
_entry.id   AF-A0A6S8D3X2-F1
#
_cell.length_a   1.000
_cell.length_b   1.000
_cell.length_c   1.000
_cell.angle_alpha   90.00
_cell.angle_beta   90.00
_cell.angle_gamma   90.00
#
_symmetry.space_group_name_H-M   'P 1'
#
loop_
_entity.id
_entity.type
_entity.pdbx_description
1 polymer ?
#
loop_
_entity_poly.entity_id
_entity_poly.type
_entity_poly.pdbx_seq_one_letter_code
_entity_poly.pdbx_strand_id
1 'polypeptide(L)'
;MMSEPEPIDFEAIAKLGIVDESALDTGEDLSNDPVLAAELAALMGGKSTGEKRATENLKAKVTELKRQALQLKRNGDAVGALAKLREAKELEAAPAQHKNAAMNALAEVAINTSSQADRTDDLLPIDVGIDDEDSELMAEMAALSGEKEIRKARGGIPPAPKKPALKPAPCEQEASSPSIQIPSEIIDLKKKALAFKRAGDLEKAMECLRQAKAIEAGDAALERVRIVTERQAAAATKNDTKHLWREFANAVDKAMREAVRDAKTRLSKGESEAAKEVTARARELKSTLEAVSANTFSEPPPSFHWIQVTAASRKVDINIEENQALLRIERLRFPADASTKLTKFRIEWEFAGGRADSRETNCELAKNHIILGFIDKPCQFQATLDAGIVAARRLLLTNESARMNIQERRRFEAARRAVAKFGRSKLIIRVFASSAGLFRHRESLVGSTYVRLEPLLNSASIQDTVKIRPDPDSTLLTKPGQVDIHIRLREPLQTPEIVQALCRNDIVIQGSLPSSITINATSDEETVATTPNSTTRKTPPDTECKNPLAPNLIVSDKVLDHEIAIAEKAAANGGDITANARRLALATTQQLLIAEVQSGKLTPSAYATRVQERRQADLLLATWLNSHDRKSDAARVLERIKLADSELAELREAGEI
;
A
#
# COMPACT_ATOMS: atom_id res chain seq x y z
N MET A 1 2.88 -45.18 24.99
CA MET A 1 2.11 -44.41 24.01
C MET A 1 2.77 -43.05 23.92
N MET A 2 3.42 -42.75 22.80
CA MET A 2 4.12 -41.48 22.55
C MET A 2 3.31 -40.76 21.47
N SER A 3 2.94 -39.51 21.72
CA SER A 3 2.13 -38.71 20.79
C SER A 3 2.85 -38.55 19.46
N GLU A 4 2.14 -38.76 18.36
CA GLU A 4 2.64 -38.46 17.02
C GLU A 4 2.89 -36.94 16.89
N PRO A 5 3.90 -36.51 16.10
CA PRO A 5 4.08 -35.09 15.80
C PRO A 5 2.90 -34.62 14.93
N GLU A 6 2.14 -33.65 15.42
CA GLU A 6 1.01 -33.08 14.67
C GLU A 6 1.45 -32.56 13.29
N PRO A 7 0.64 -32.78 12.24
CA PRO A 7 0.98 -32.40 10.88
C PRO A 7 1.11 -30.88 10.70
N ILE A 8 1.84 -30.49 9.66
CA ILE A 8 2.21 -29.10 9.37
C ILE A 8 0.95 -28.29 9.03
N ASP A 9 0.51 -27.47 9.98
CA ASP A 9 -0.82 -26.86 9.97
C ASP A 9 -0.93 -25.58 9.10
N PHE A 10 -0.89 -25.78 7.78
CA PHE A 10 -1.33 -24.76 6.82
C PHE A 10 -2.82 -24.38 6.99
N GLU A 11 -3.62 -25.27 7.57
CA GLU A 11 -5.07 -25.12 7.74
C GLU A 11 -5.40 -24.06 8.81
N ALA A 12 -4.63 -23.98 9.90
CA ALA A 12 -4.72 -22.92 10.90
C ALA A 12 -4.44 -21.53 10.31
N ILE A 13 -3.52 -21.42 9.35
CA ILE A 13 -3.23 -20.14 8.68
C ILE A 13 -4.41 -19.79 7.74
N ALA A 14 -4.97 -20.77 7.02
CA ALA A 14 -6.18 -20.57 6.21
C ALA A 14 -7.40 -20.14 7.07
N LYS A 15 -7.57 -20.72 8.27
CA LYS A 15 -8.60 -20.36 9.26
C LYS A 15 -8.49 -18.94 9.84
N LEU A 16 -7.40 -18.20 9.55
CA LEU A 16 -7.29 -16.77 9.85
C LEU A 16 -7.98 -15.86 8.81
N GLY A 17 -8.51 -16.42 7.71
CA GLY A 17 -9.48 -15.73 6.84
C GLY A 17 -8.92 -14.64 5.93
N ILE A 18 -7.60 -14.64 5.69
CA ILE A 18 -6.96 -13.67 4.79
C ILE A 18 -6.96 -14.23 3.36
N VAL A 19 -7.83 -13.67 2.51
CA VAL A 19 -7.80 -13.89 1.06
C VAL A 19 -6.57 -13.19 0.47
N ASP A 20 -5.78 -13.92 -0.31
CA ASP A 20 -4.50 -13.47 -0.85
C ASP A 20 -4.67 -12.96 -2.30
N GLU A 21 -4.79 -11.63 -2.47
CA GLU A 21 -4.81 -11.00 -3.81
C GLU A 21 -3.42 -10.93 -4.48
N SER A 22 -2.36 -11.45 -3.86
CA SER A 22 -0.97 -11.26 -4.33
C SER A 22 -0.32 -12.47 -5.01
N ALA A 23 -1.08 -13.54 -5.28
CA ALA A 23 -0.62 -14.70 -6.03
C ALA A 23 -0.90 -14.57 -7.54
N LEU A 24 -0.11 -13.74 -8.24
CA LEU A 24 0.03 -13.83 -9.70
C LEU A 24 1.40 -14.41 -10.04
N ASP A 25 1.36 -15.52 -10.76
CA ASP A 25 2.49 -16.38 -11.11
C ASP A 25 3.43 -15.73 -12.13
N THR A 26 4.74 -15.83 -11.88
CA THR A 26 5.77 -15.47 -12.86
C THR A 26 6.27 -16.74 -13.54
N GLY A 27 5.44 -17.29 -14.44
CA GLY A 27 5.77 -18.38 -15.35
C GLY A 27 6.18 -17.86 -16.74
N GLU A 28 7.22 -18.47 -17.28
CA GLU A 28 8.06 -18.03 -18.41
C GLU A 28 7.38 -17.88 -19.80
N ASP A 29 7.89 -16.91 -20.56
CA ASP A 29 8.09 -16.89 -22.03
C ASP A 29 7.12 -17.63 -22.98
N LEU A 30 6.04 -16.95 -23.37
CA LEU A 30 5.40 -17.12 -24.69
C LEU A 30 4.90 -15.76 -25.26
N SER A 31 5.82 -14.88 -25.68
CA SER A 31 5.45 -13.61 -26.34
C SER A 31 6.47 -13.13 -27.38
N ASN A 32 6.54 -13.83 -28.51
CA ASN A 32 7.21 -13.36 -29.73
C ASN A 32 6.41 -13.74 -31.01
N ASP A 33 5.10 -13.47 -30.99
CA ASP A 33 4.27 -13.54 -32.20
C ASP A 33 3.74 -12.12 -32.56
N PRO A 34 4.28 -11.49 -33.63
CA PRO A 34 3.91 -10.11 -33.99
C PRO A 34 2.50 -9.99 -34.59
N VAL A 35 1.84 -11.09 -34.95
CA VAL A 35 0.49 -11.06 -35.52
C VAL A 35 -0.55 -10.82 -34.42
N LEU A 36 -0.43 -11.53 -33.29
CA LEU A 36 -1.30 -11.37 -32.12
C LEU A 36 -1.21 -9.98 -31.49
N ALA A 37 -0.04 -9.33 -31.52
CA ALA A 37 0.15 -7.99 -30.99
C ALA A 37 -0.61 -6.90 -31.78
N ALA A 38 -0.87 -7.12 -33.08
CA ALA A 38 -1.62 -6.20 -33.93
C ALA A 38 -3.13 -6.30 -33.69
N GLU A 39 -3.68 -7.50 -33.51
CA GLU A 39 -5.11 -7.70 -33.22
C GLU A 39 -5.49 -7.24 -31.80
N LEU A 40 -4.62 -7.49 -30.80
CA LEU A 40 -4.84 -7.01 -29.43
C LEU A 40 -4.83 -5.47 -29.31
N ALA A 41 -4.13 -4.77 -30.20
CA ALA A 41 -4.13 -3.31 -30.26
C ALA A 41 -5.44 -2.72 -30.80
N ALA A 42 -6.19 -3.48 -31.61
CA ALA A 42 -7.49 -3.06 -32.14
C ALA A 42 -8.67 -3.36 -31.20
N LEU A 43 -8.53 -4.33 -30.29
CA LEU A 43 -9.64 -4.89 -29.51
C LEU A 43 -9.98 -4.14 -28.19
N MET A 44 -9.07 -3.29 -27.68
CA MET A 44 -9.15 -2.70 -26.33
C MET A 44 -9.49 -1.19 -26.31
N GLY A 45 -10.63 -0.81 -26.90
CA GLY A 45 -11.17 0.55 -26.88
C GLY A 45 -12.23 0.79 -25.78
N GLY A 46 -11.82 1.05 -24.53
CA GLY A 46 -12.74 1.24 -23.39
C GLY A 46 -12.29 2.31 -22.39
N LYS A 47 -13.04 3.42 -22.32
CA LYS A 47 -12.70 4.66 -21.60
C LYS A 47 -12.59 4.50 -20.06
N SER A 48 -11.36 4.56 -19.54
CA SER A 48 -11.01 5.38 -18.35
C SER A 48 -9.50 5.54 -18.15
N THR A 49 -8.69 4.67 -18.77
CA THR A 49 -7.22 4.75 -18.78
C THR A 49 -6.67 5.67 -19.89
N GLY A 50 -7.44 5.87 -20.97
CA GLY A 50 -7.02 6.64 -22.15
C GLY A 50 -6.66 8.09 -21.88
N GLU A 51 -7.40 8.80 -21.00
CA GLU A 51 -7.13 10.22 -20.71
C GLU A 51 -5.87 10.41 -19.86
N LYS A 52 -5.64 9.51 -18.89
CA LYS A 52 -4.38 9.46 -18.13
C LYS A 52 -3.19 9.10 -19.04
N ARG A 53 -3.33 8.06 -19.87
CA ARG A 53 -2.27 7.63 -20.79
C ARG A 53 -1.99 8.65 -21.89
N ALA A 54 -3.01 9.38 -22.38
CA ALA A 54 -2.85 10.48 -23.33
C ALA A 54 -2.16 11.69 -22.68
N THR A 55 -2.56 12.10 -21.47
CA THR A 55 -1.90 13.19 -20.75
C THR A 55 -0.48 12.83 -20.30
N GLU A 56 -0.20 11.57 -19.97
CA GLU A 56 1.16 11.05 -19.73
C GLU A 56 2.00 11.02 -21.00
N ASN A 57 1.46 10.55 -22.13
CA ASN A 57 2.16 10.58 -23.42
C ASN A 57 2.45 12.01 -23.90
N LEU A 58 1.52 12.95 -23.69
CA LEU A 58 1.72 14.39 -23.95
C LEU A 58 2.82 14.95 -23.05
N LYS A 59 2.79 14.67 -21.73
CA LYS A 59 3.85 15.07 -20.79
C LYS A 59 5.21 14.51 -21.20
N ALA A 60 5.29 13.23 -21.57
CA ALA A 60 6.52 12.59 -22.03
C ALA A 60 7.07 13.21 -23.34
N LYS A 61 6.19 13.63 -24.26
CA LYS A 61 6.60 14.30 -25.49
C LYS A 61 7.06 15.74 -25.23
N VAL A 62 6.43 16.45 -24.29
CA VAL A 62 6.84 17.78 -23.83
C VAL A 62 8.20 17.74 -23.11
N THR A 63 8.47 16.73 -22.26
CA THR A 63 9.79 16.58 -21.62
C THR A 63 10.89 16.22 -22.62
N GLU A 64 10.59 15.38 -23.61
CA GLU A 64 11.53 15.04 -24.68
C GLU A 64 11.88 16.26 -25.56
N LEU A 65 10.90 17.08 -25.96
CA LEU A 65 11.17 18.33 -26.69
C LEU A 65 11.98 19.33 -25.85
N LYS A 66 11.69 19.45 -24.54
CA LYS A 66 12.49 20.27 -23.61
C LYS A 66 13.93 19.73 -23.47
N ARG A 67 14.14 18.41 -23.52
CA ARG A 67 15.47 17.76 -23.55
C ARG A 67 16.23 18.06 -24.84
N GLN A 68 15.57 17.97 -26.00
CA GLN A 68 16.14 18.31 -27.31
C GLN A 68 16.54 19.78 -27.40
N ALA A 69 15.69 20.70 -26.91
CA ALA A 69 16.01 22.13 -26.83
C ALA A 69 17.26 22.40 -25.96
N LEU A 70 17.43 21.68 -24.84
CA LEU A 70 18.63 21.77 -24.01
C LEU A 70 19.89 21.22 -24.70
N GLN A 71 19.77 20.20 -25.54
CA GLN A 71 20.88 19.70 -26.36
C GLN A 71 21.28 20.70 -27.45
N LEU A 72 20.32 21.26 -28.19
CA LEU A 72 20.56 22.30 -29.19
C LEU A 72 21.22 23.54 -28.56
N LYS A 73 20.74 23.97 -27.38
CA LYS A 73 21.36 25.07 -26.61
C LYS A 73 22.80 24.77 -26.18
N ARG A 74 23.12 23.52 -25.81
CA ARG A 74 24.52 23.09 -25.50
C ARG A 74 25.41 23.07 -26.74
N ASN A 75 24.83 22.81 -27.91
CA ASN A 75 25.53 22.81 -29.20
C ASN A 75 25.64 24.21 -29.84
N GLY A 76 25.17 25.26 -29.16
CA GLY A 76 25.22 26.65 -29.64
C GLY A 76 24.07 27.07 -30.56
N ASP A 77 23.17 26.17 -30.94
CA ASP A 77 21.99 26.49 -31.75
C ASP A 77 20.84 27.02 -30.88
N ALA A 78 20.86 28.34 -30.65
CA ALA A 78 19.81 29.05 -29.93
C ALA A 78 18.48 29.11 -30.70
N VAL A 79 18.51 29.08 -32.04
CA VAL A 79 17.31 29.25 -32.88
C VAL A 79 16.51 27.94 -32.92
N GLY A 80 17.17 26.81 -33.16
CA GLY A 80 16.57 25.48 -33.07
C GLY A 80 16.07 25.16 -31.66
N ALA A 81 16.80 25.58 -30.62
CA ALA A 81 16.36 25.43 -29.23
C ALA A 81 15.04 26.19 -28.94
N LEU A 82 14.89 27.42 -29.46
CA LEU A 82 13.66 28.20 -29.33
C LEU A 82 12.50 27.59 -30.13
N ALA A 83 12.75 27.07 -31.33
CA ALA A 83 11.73 26.37 -32.12
C ALA A 83 11.17 25.14 -31.36
N LYS A 84 12.05 24.32 -30.78
CA LYS A 84 11.66 23.15 -29.98
C LYS A 84 10.92 23.50 -28.69
N LEU A 85 11.19 24.67 -28.09
CA LEU A 85 10.41 25.17 -26.95
C LEU A 85 9.03 25.72 -27.34
N ARG A 86 8.85 26.26 -28.56
CA ARG A 86 7.52 26.65 -29.07
C ARG A 86 6.65 25.41 -29.30
N GLU A 87 7.19 24.40 -29.98
CA GLU A 87 6.52 23.09 -30.19
C GLU A 87 6.11 22.44 -28.86
N ALA A 88 6.98 22.49 -27.84
CA ALA A 88 6.66 22.00 -26.50
C ALA A 88 5.54 22.81 -25.81
N LYS A 89 5.49 24.13 -26.02
CA LYS A 89 4.47 25.02 -25.44
C LYS A 89 3.11 24.87 -26.12
N GLU A 90 3.08 24.60 -27.42
CA GLU A 90 1.86 24.33 -28.19
C GLU A 90 1.20 23.01 -27.73
N LEU A 91 2.00 21.95 -27.56
CA LEU A 91 1.52 20.67 -26.99
C LEU A 91 1.04 20.80 -25.53
N GLU A 92 1.58 21.75 -24.76
CA GLU A 92 1.17 22.04 -23.38
C GLU A 92 -0.13 22.87 -23.33
N ALA A 93 -0.49 23.59 -24.40
CA ALA A 93 -1.69 24.42 -24.50
C ALA A 93 -2.95 23.64 -24.97
N ALA A 94 -2.78 22.61 -25.79
CA ALA A 94 -3.88 21.77 -26.32
C ALA A 94 -4.91 21.27 -25.26
N PRO A 95 -4.52 20.76 -24.06
CA PRO A 95 -5.48 20.31 -23.06
C PRO A 95 -6.31 21.44 -22.39
N ALA A 96 -5.90 22.71 -22.51
CA ALA A 96 -6.68 23.83 -21.98
C ALA A 96 -7.90 24.16 -22.87
N GLN A 97 -7.75 24.02 -24.19
CA GLN A 97 -8.85 24.30 -25.14
C GLN A 97 -10.01 23.31 -24.99
N HIS A 98 -9.73 22.03 -24.68
CA HIS A 98 -10.77 21.03 -24.42
C HIS A 98 -11.61 21.32 -23.17
N LYS A 99 -11.08 22.00 -22.15
CA LYS A 99 -11.86 22.38 -20.96
C LYS A 99 -12.81 23.55 -21.26
N ASN A 100 -12.36 24.54 -22.02
CA ASN A 100 -13.16 25.72 -22.33
C ASN A 100 -14.26 25.41 -23.36
N ALA A 101 -13.99 24.52 -24.33
CA ALA A 101 -15.00 24.04 -25.27
C ALA A 101 -16.14 23.28 -24.58
N ALA A 102 -15.84 22.51 -23.52
CA ALA A 102 -16.85 21.79 -22.75
C ALA A 102 -17.77 22.70 -21.92
N MET A 103 -17.27 23.85 -21.44
CA MET A 103 -18.13 24.85 -20.78
C MET A 103 -19.04 25.60 -21.76
N ASN A 104 -18.55 25.99 -22.94
CA ASN A 104 -19.41 26.65 -23.94
C ASN A 104 -20.50 25.71 -24.49
N ALA A 105 -20.20 24.44 -24.73
CA ALA A 105 -21.17 23.46 -25.24
C ALA A 105 -22.32 23.15 -24.24
N LEU A 106 -22.14 23.42 -22.94
CA LEU A 106 -23.19 23.26 -21.93
C LEU A 106 -24.12 24.49 -21.81
N ALA A 107 -23.76 25.63 -22.41
CA ALA A 107 -24.58 26.84 -22.39
C ALA A 107 -25.62 26.89 -23.53
N GLU A 108 -25.32 26.35 -24.72
CA GLU A 108 -26.21 26.42 -25.90
C GLU A 108 -27.33 25.38 -25.95
N VAL A 109 -27.32 24.35 -25.08
CA VAL A 109 -28.32 23.26 -25.11
C VAL A 109 -29.50 23.51 -24.15
N ALA A 110 -29.43 24.54 -23.30
CA ALA A 110 -30.45 24.84 -22.28
C ALA A 110 -31.67 25.65 -22.80
N ILE A 111 -31.65 26.11 -24.06
CA ILE A 111 -32.75 26.90 -24.65
C ILE A 111 -33.20 26.25 -25.96
N ASN A 112 -33.90 25.11 -25.88
CA ASN A 112 -34.93 24.72 -26.84
C ASN A 112 -35.76 23.53 -26.32
N THR A 113 -37.09 23.65 -26.47
CA THR A 113 -38.19 22.69 -26.24
C THR A 113 -38.78 22.50 -24.84
N SER A 114 -39.60 23.47 -24.41
CA SER A 114 -40.92 23.16 -23.83
C SER A 114 -41.91 24.33 -23.88
N SER A 115 -42.60 24.52 -25.02
CA SER A 115 -44.05 24.83 -25.05
C SER A 115 -44.60 25.07 -26.46
N GLN A 116 -45.62 24.29 -26.82
CA GLN A 116 -46.69 24.68 -27.76
C GLN A 116 -47.91 23.80 -27.44
N ALA A 117 -49.16 24.28 -27.33
CA ALA A 117 -49.68 25.59 -26.92
C ALA A 117 -51.19 25.45 -26.64
N ASP A 118 -51.73 26.17 -25.65
CA ASP A 118 -53.00 26.93 -25.72
C ASP A 118 -53.08 27.83 -24.47
N ARG A 119 -53.01 29.17 -24.61
CA ARG A 119 -54.14 30.13 -24.75
C ARG A 119 -55.02 30.21 -23.48
N THR A 120 -55.30 31.38 -22.91
CA THR A 120 -55.46 32.73 -23.50
C THR A 120 -54.80 33.87 -22.68
N ASP A 121 -54.44 34.96 -23.36
CA ASP A 121 -54.57 36.42 -23.04
C ASP A 121 -54.45 36.89 -21.55
N ASP A 122 -53.79 38.00 -21.19
CA ASP A 122 -53.83 39.32 -21.88
C ASP A 122 -52.74 40.33 -21.38
N LEU A 123 -52.44 41.37 -22.19
CA LEU A 123 -51.82 42.69 -21.87
C LEU A 123 -50.33 42.86 -21.40
N LEU A 124 -49.44 43.17 -22.37
CA LEU A 124 -48.54 44.38 -22.56
C LEU A 124 -48.08 45.27 -21.35
N PRO A 125 -47.05 46.16 -21.52
CA PRO A 125 -45.71 46.04 -22.16
C PRO A 125 -44.58 46.75 -21.34
N ILE A 126 -43.32 46.81 -21.85
CA ILE A 126 -42.41 48.00 -21.92
C ILE A 126 -40.99 47.57 -22.38
N ASP A 127 -40.24 48.52 -22.96
CA ASP A 127 -39.08 48.39 -23.85
C ASP A 127 -37.84 49.17 -23.31
N VAL A 128 -36.66 48.98 -23.93
CA VAL A 128 -35.38 49.73 -23.79
C VAL A 128 -34.62 49.56 -22.45
N GLY A 129 -33.29 49.42 -22.36
CA GLY A 129 -32.23 49.22 -23.36
C GLY A 129 -30.84 49.74 -22.88
N ILE A 130 -29.75 49.19 -23.45
CA ILE A 130 -28.39 49.78 -23.62
C ILE A 130 -27.44 49.88 -22.38
N ASP A 131 -26.31 49.19 -22.51
CA ASP A 131 -24.87 49.49 -22.25
C ASP A 131 -24.43 50.59 -21.24
N ASP A 132 -23.38 50.32 -20.43
CA ASP A 132 -22.04 51.00 -20.56
C ASP A 132 -20.99 50.59 -19.47
N GLU A 133 -19.73 50.95 -19.74
CA GLU A 133 -18.48 50.48 -19.10
C GLU A 133 -17.97 51.23 -17.83
N ASP A 134 -17.02 50.56 -17.14
CA ASP A 134 -15.77 51.07 -16.53
C ASP A 134 -15.67 51.98 -15.27
N SER A 135 -14.47 51.91 -14.67
CA SER A 135 -13.90 52.71 -13.55
C SER A 135 -14.32 52.31 -12.11
N GLU A 136 -13.51 52.46 -11.04
CA GLU A 136 -12.30 53.27 -10.82
C GLU A 136 -11.48 52.77 -9.57
N LEU A 137 -10.41 53.50 -9.21
CA LEU A 137 -9.71 53.61 -7.91
C LEU A 137 -8.50 52.71 -7.58
N MET A 138 -7.35 53.18 -8.08
CA MET A 138 -6.06 53.14 -7.37
C MET A 138 -5.86 54.41 -6.53
N ALA A 139 -5.82 54.32 -5.20
CA ALA A 139 -5.23 55.36 -4.33
C ALA A 139 -5.05 54.86 -2.87
N GLU A 140 -3.80 54.66 -2.43
CA GLU A 140 -3.22 55.19 -1.16
C GLU A 140 -1.86 54.54 -0.82
N MET A 141 -0.79 55.27 -1.11
CA MET A 141 0.49 55.17 -0.40
C MET A 141 1.00 56.60 -0.19
N ALA A 142 1.31 57.00 1.06
CA ALA A 142 2.53 57.75 1.46
C ALA A 142 2.41 58.47 2.82
N ALA A 143 3.13 57.96 3.83
CA ALA A 143 3.82 58.71 4.91
C ALA A 143 4.58 57.67 5.77
N LEU A 144 5.91 57.55 5.72
CA LEU A 144 6.94 58.37 6.41
C LEU A 144 6.77 58.39 7.95
N SER A 145 7.78 58.37 8.83
CA SER A 145 9.24 58.10 8.81
C SER A 145 9.79 58.57 10.19
N GLY A 146 10.85 57.95 10.74
CA GLY A 146 11.62 58.42 11.93
C GLY A 146 11.01 58.07 13.30
N GLU A 147 11.65 57.32 14.21
CA GLU A 147 12.97 57.40 14.88
C GLU A 147 13.00 58.16 16.22
N LYS A 148 13.34 57.40 17.29
CA LYS A 148 14.03 57.80 18.55
C LYS A 148 13.37 58.81 19.51
N GLU A 149 13.70 58.89 20.80
CA GLU A 149 14.25 58.02 21.85
C GLU A 149 14.46 58.94 23.08
N ILE A 150 14.17 58.52 24.34
CA ILE A 150 14.93 58.92 25.58
C ILE A 150 14.32 58.39 26.91
N ARG A 151 15.15 57.60 27.64
CA ARG A 151 15.33 57.42 29.12
C ARG A 151 14.10 57.13 30.03
N LYS A 152 14.01 56.12 30.92
CA LYS A 152 14.92 55.20 31.68
C LYS A 152 15.20 55.57 33.16
N ALA A 153 14.64 54.76 34.08
CA ALA A 153 15.19 54.31 35.38
C ALA A 153 14.45 53.00 35.74
N ARG A 154 15.03 51.81 35.98
CA ARG A 154 16.10 51.34 36.91
C ARG A 154 15.64 51.45 38.39
N GLY A 155 15.55 50.38 39.18
CA GLY A 155 15.71 48.93 38.94
C GLY A 155 15.79 48.14 40.27
N GLY A 156 15.85 46.80 40.23
CA GLY A 156 16.04 45.95 41.42
C GLY A 156 15.71 44.47 41.14
N ILE A 157 16.56 43.53 41.59
CA ILE A 157 16.46 42.08 41.28
C ILE A 157 16.47 41.24 42.61
N PRO A 158 16.61 39.89 42.64
CA PRO A 158 15.70 38.92 43.31
C PRO A 158 16.34 38.36 44.63
N PRO A 159 16.13 37.10 45.15
CA PRO A 159 15.26 35.97 44.79
C PRO A 159 14.53 35.23 45.94
N ALA A 160 13.87 34.11 45.60
CA ALA A 160 13.23 33.09 46.47
C ALA A 160 14.27 32.17 47.19
N PRO A 161 13.95 31.01 47.84
CA PRO A 161 12.63 30.36 48.13
C PRO A 161 12.46 29.73 49.55
N LYS A 162 11.26 29.21 49.88
CA LYS A 162 11.00 27.83 50.44
C LYS A 162 9.55 27.62 50.97
N LYS A 163 8.99 26.43 50.70
CA LYS A 163 7.80 25.77 51.35
C LYS A 163 8.30 24.92 52.56
N PRO A 164 7.45 24.25 53.41
CA PRO A 164 5.98 24.02 53.42
C PRO A 164 5.32 24.52 54.76
N ALA A 165 4.18 24.09 55.34
CA ALA A 165 3.20 23.00 55.11
C ALA A 165 1.82 23.23 55.79
N LEU A 166 0.84 22.34 55.46
CA LEU A 166 -0.32 21.86 56.26
C LEU A 166 -1.53 22.80 56.60
N LYS A 167 -2.69 22.12 56.74
CA LYS A 167 -4.11 22.57 56.86
C LYS A 167 -4.57 22.63 58.35
N PRO A 168 -5.84 22.96 58.75
CA PRO A 168 -7.07 23.25 57.99
C PRO A 168 -7.91 24.50 58.44
N ALA A 169 -9.09 24.63 57.81
CA ALA A 169 -10.19 25.63 57.89
C ALA A 169 -10.90 25.73 59.29
N PRO A 170 -11.95 26.59 59.53
CA PRO A 170 -12.94 27.13 58.56
C PRO A 170 -13.44 28.61 58.71
N CYS A 171 -14.44 28.93 57.87
CA CYS A 171 -15.43 30.03 57.87
C CYS A 171 -15.23 31.29 56.99
N GLU A 172 -16.03 31.31 55.91
CA GLU A 172 -16.93 32.39 55.46
C GLU A 172 -16.47 33.53 54.52
N GLN A 173 -17.48 33.96 53.73
CA GLN A 173 -17.53 35.04 52.72
C GLN A 173 -16.84 34.71 51.38
N GLU A 174 -17.56 34.17 50.39
CA GLU A 174 -18.58 34.78 49.51
C GLU A 174 -18.01 35.68 48.39
N ALA A 175 -18.01 35.13 47.17
CA ALA A 175 -18.09 35.89 45.92
C ALA A 175 -18.80 34.98 44.90
N SER A 176 -20.11 35.17 44.74
CA SER A 176 -20.98 34.28 43.98
C SER A 176 -20.96 34.58 42.47
N SER A 177 -21.05 33.50 41.68
CA SER A 177 -21.42 33.54 40.26
C SER A 177 -22.83 34.14 40.08
N PRO A 178 -23.18 34.73 38.92
CA PRO A 178 -24.51 35.29 38.68
C PRO A 178 -25.56 34.18 38.50
N SER A 179 -26.09 33.64 39.60
CA SER A 179 -27.18 32.67 39.58
C SER A 179 -28.54 33.36 39.49
N ILE A 180 -29.12 33.37 38.28
CA ILE A 180 -30.56 33.21 38.00
C ILE A 180 -31.50 33.97 38.98
N GLN A 181 -31.65 35.29 38.80
CA GLN A 181 -32.71 36.08 39.46
C GLN A 181 -33.98 36.26 38.60
N ILE A 182 -34.04 35.58 37.45
CA ILE A 182 -35.08 35.75 36.43
C ILE A 182 -36.49 35.31 36.91
N PRO A 183 -36.65 34.18 37.65
CA PRO A 183 -37.96 33.79 38.18
C PRO A 183 -38.56 34.81 39.14
N SER A 184 -37.74 35.45 39.99
CA SER A 184 -38.18 36.50 40.91
C SER A 184 -38.69 37.73 40.17
N GLU A 185 -38.00 38.16 39.11
CA GLU A 185 -38.36 39.36 38.35
C GLU A 185 -39.69 39.17 37.59
N ILE A 186 -39.90 37.99 36.99
CA ILE A 186 -41.19 37.60 36.37
C ILE A 186 -42.33 37.61 37.40
N ILE A 187 -42.09 37.05 38.59
CA ILE A 187 -43.08 37.00 39.68
C ILE A 187 -43.44 38.41 40.16
N ASP A 188 -42.46 39.31 40.31
CA ASP A 188 -42.69 40.66 40.81
C ASP A 188 -43.34 41.57 39.76
N LEU A 189 -43.05 41.39 38.47
CA LEU A 189 -43.80 42.03 37.38
C LEU A 189 -45.27 41.56 37.35
N LYS A 190 -45.54 40.26 37.56
CA LYS A 190 -46.90 39.73 37.66
C LYS A 190 -47.64 40.25 38.91
N LYS A 191 -46.97 40.41 40.05
CA LYS A 191 -47.55 41.06 41.25
C LYS A 191 -47.88 42.54 40.99
N LYS A 192 -46.98 43.30 40.33
CA LYS A 192 -47.21 44.71 39.95
C LYS A 192 -48.41 44.85 39.01
N ALA A 193 -48.50 43.99 37.99
CA ALA A 193 -49.66 43.94 37.09
C ALA A 193 -50.99 43.68 37.85
N LEU A 194 -50.98 42.77 38.84
CA LEU A 194 -52.15 42.49 39.68
C LEU A 194 -52.53 43.69 40.56
N ALA A 195 -51.56 44.43 41.08
CA ALA A 195 -51.78 45.63 41.88
C ALA A 195 -52.41 46.76 41.04
N PHE A 196 -51.88 47.04 39.85
CA PHE A 196 -52.46 48.03 38.93
C PHE A 196 -53.88 47.63 38.47
N LYS A 197 -54.13 46.34 38.19
CA LYS A 197 -55.48 45.83 37.89
C LYS A 197 -56.46 46.06 39.05
N ARG A 198 -56.03 45.92 40.31
CA ARG A 198 -56.86 46.22 41.50
C ARG A 198 -57.09 47.72 41.71
N ALA A 199 -56.18 48.58 41.25
CA ALA A 199 -56.31 50.03 41.27
C ALA A 199 -57.16 50.59 40.11
N GLY A 200 -57.64 49.75 39.19
CA GLY A 200 -58.41 50.16 38.00
C GLY A 200 -57.55 50.62 36.81
N ASP A 201 -56.23 50.67 36.96
CA ASP A 201 -55.29 51.09 35.92
C ASP A 201 -54.91 49.90 35.02
N LEU A 202 -55.79 49.61 34.05
CA LEU A 202 -55.67 48.47 33.15
C LEU A 202 -54.49 48.59 32.17
N GLU A 203 -54.13 49.81 31.76
CA GLU A 203 -53.08 50.06 30.78
C GLU A 203 -51.70 49.72 31.35
N LYS A 204 -51.39 50.21 32.56
CA LYS A 204 -50.15 49.83 33.27
C LYS A 204 -50.11 48.35 33.63
N ALA A 205 -51.27 47.76 33.94
CA ALA A 205 -51.35 46.32 34.21
C ALA A 205 -50.99 45.47 32.98
N MET A 206 -51.40 45.86 31.78
CA MET A 206 -51.06 45.15 30.55
C MET A 206 -49.57 45.29 30.19
N GLU A 207 -48.97 46.47 30.37
CA GLU A 207 -47.55 46.67 30.05
C GLU A 207 -46.62 45.85 30.96
N CYS A 208 -46.87 45.79 32.28
CA CYS A 208 -46.11 44.92 33.18
C CYS A 208 -46.24 43.42 32.81
N LEU A 209 -47.40 42.99 32.30
CA LEU A 209 -47.63 41.61 31.87
C LEU A 209 -46.94 41.32 30.52
N ARG A 210 -46.92 42.29 29.60
CA ARG A 210 -46.16 42.23 28.34
C ARG A 210 -44.65 42.08 28.60
N GLN A 211 -44.12 42.83 29.57
CA GLN A 211 -42.72 42.73 30.00
C GLN A 211 -42.40 41.36 30.62
N ALA A 212 -43.24 40.87 31.54
CA ALA A 212 -43.06 39.52 32.11
C ALA A 212 -43.06 38.41 31.04
N LYS A 213 -43.94 38.51 30.04
CA LYS A 213 -44.04 37.55 28.94
C LYS A 213 -42.84 37.63 27.96
N ALA A 214 -42.25 38.80 27.79
CA ALA A 214 -41.03 38.96 26.98
C ALA A 214 -39.81 38.28 27.63
N ILE A 215 -39.69 38.37 28.95
CA ILE A 215 -38.63 37.70 29.72
C ILE A 215 -38.80 36.17 29.65
N GLU A 216 -40.02 35.65 29.88
CA GLU A 216 -40.32 34.21 29.75
C GLU A 216 -40.01 33.65 28.34
N ALA A 217 -40.25 34.44 27.29
CA ALA A 217 -39.92 34.06 25.92
C ALA A 217 -38.40 34.04 25.65
N GLY A 218 -37.64 34.95 26.28
CA GLY A 218 -36.18 35.00 26.22
C GLY A 218 -35.53 33.76 26.86
N ASP A 219 -35.95 33.42 28.09
CA ASP A 219 -35.44 32.24 28.82
C ASP A 219 -35.70 30.94 28.06
N ALA A 220 -36.92 30.78 27.53
CA ALA A 220 -37.30 29.60 26.75
C ALA A 220 -36.50 29.46 25.44
N ALA A 221 -35.97 30.56 24.89
CA ALA A 221 -35.06 30.54 23.75
C ALA A 221 -33.62 30.20 24.19
N LEU A 222 -33.14 30.80 25.29
CA LEU A 222 -31.79 30.58 25.82
C LEU A 222 -31.55 29.11 26.21
N GLU A 223 -32.53 28.49 26.88
CA GLU A 223 -32.45 27.09 27.29
C GLU A 223 -32.47 26.13 26.09
N ARG A 224 -33.20 26.46 25.02
CA ARG A 224 -33.16 25.70 23.75
C ARG A 224 -31.78 25.78 23.09
N VAL A 225 -31.15 26.96 23.07
CA VAL A 225 -29.79 27.13 22.55
C VAL A 225 -28.80 26.31 23.38
N ARG A 226 -28.91 26.35 24.71
CA ARG A 226 -28.07 25.56 25.62
C ARG A 226 -28.19 24.05 25.40
N ILE A 227 -29.41 23.53 25.31
CA ILE A 227 -29.64 22.09 25.06
C ILE A 227 -29.07 21.68 23.68
N VAL A 228 -29.14 22.55 22.68
CA VAL A 228 -28.55 22.28 21.35
C VAL A 228 -27.02 22.29 21.40
N THR A 229 -26.39 23.26 22.07
CA THR A 229 -24.92 23.34 22.16
C THR A 229 -24.31 22.23 23.02
N GLU A 230 -24.93 21.88 24.15
CA GLU A 230 -24.51 20.73 24.98
C GLU A 230 -24.64 19.40 24.20
N ARG A 231 -25.70 19.22 23.40
CA ARG A 231 -25.87 18.05 22.51
C ARG A 231 -24.84 18.04 21.36
N GLN A 232 -24.50 19.19 20.79
CA GLN A 232 -23.47 19.29 19.74
C GLN A 232 -22.07 18.97 20.30
N ALA A 233 -21.73 19.49 21.49
CA ALA A 233 -20.48 19.16 22.17
C ALA A 233 -20.37 17.66 22.51
N ALA A 234 -21.45 17.06 23.01
CA ALA A 234 -21.51 15.61 23.29
C ALA A 234 -21.55 14.74 22.02
N ALA A 235 -21.90 15.29 20.86
CA ALA A 235 -21.81 14.61 19.57
C ALA A 235 -20.38 14.64 19.00
N ALA A 236 -19.66 15.76 19.18
CA ALA A 236 -18.27 15.90 18.76
C ALA A 236 -17.36 14.88 19.45
N THR A 237 -17.40 14.80 20.79
CA THR A 237 -16.57 13.85 21.56
C THR A 237 -16.86 12.38 21.23
N LYS A 238 -18.12 12.05 20.89
CA LYS A 238 -18.52 10.71 20.43
C LYS A 238 -18.06 10.38 19.00
N ASN A 239 -17.72 11.37 18.19
CA ASN A 239 -17.14 11.14 16.87
C ASN A 239 -15.63 10.95 16.97
N ASP A 240 -14.96 11.71 17.85
CA ASP A 240 -13.52 11.58 18.11
C ASP A 240 -13.18 10.20 18.71
N THR A 241 -13.92 9.72 19.71
CA THR A 241 -13.68 8.37 20.27
C THR A 241 -13.88 7.26 19.23
N LYS A 242 -14.90 7.37 18.37
CA LYS A 242 -15.10 6.43 17.25
C LYS A 242 -13.96 6.49 16.22
N HIS A 243 -13.36 7.65 15.99
CA HIS A 243 -12.19 7.78 15.12
C HIS A 243 -11.01 7.01 15.70
N LEU A 244 -10.69 7.25 16.98
CA LEU A 244 -9.60 6.58 17.68
C LEU A 244 -9.76 5.05 17.69
N TRP A 245 -10.97 4.54 17.95
CA TRP A 245 -11.24 3.09 17.87
C TRP A 245 -11.06 2.52 16.46
N ARG A 246 -11.40 3.28 15.41
CA ARG A 246 -11.17 2.86 14.02
C ARG A 246 -9.69 2.83 13.69
N GLU A 247 -8.92 3.82 14.13
CA GLU A 247 -7.46 3.84 13.96
C GLU A 247 -6.78 2.69 14.71
N PHE A 248 -7.21 2.41 15.94
CA PHE A 248 -6.77 1.25 16.72
C PHE A 248 -7.07 -0.07 15.99
N ALA A 249 -8.31 -0.28 15.55
CA ALA A 249 -8.72 -1.49 14.83
C ALA A 249 -7.93 -1.67 13.52
N ASN A 250 -7.71 -0.59 12.76
CA ASN A 250 -6.90 -0.61 11.54
C ASN A 250 -5.42 -0.95 11.82
N ALA A 251 -4.86 -0.46 12.93
CA ALA A 251 -3.49 -0.76 13.33
C ALA A 251 -3.32 -2.23 13.76
N VAL A 252 -4.30 -2.78 14.50
CA VAL A 252 -4.36 -4.19 14.88
C VAL A 252 -4.53 -5.10 13.66
N ASP A 253 -5.46 -4.81 12.75
CA ASP A 253 -5.66 -5.57 11.50
C ASP A 253 -4.40 -5.56 10.62
N LYS A 254 -3.73 -4.40 10.49
CA LYS A 254 -2.46 -4.29 9.78
C LYS A 254 -1.37 -5.17 10.42
N ALA A 255 -1.19 -5.12 11.74
CA ALA A 255 -0.22 -5.95 12.44
C ALA A 255 -0.54 -7.46 12.31
N MET A 256 -1.82 -7.84 12.35
CA MET A 256 -2.28 -9.21 12.12
C MET A 256 -1.92 -9.70 10.71
N ARG A 257 -2.15 -8.88 9.66
CA ARG A 257 -1.76 -9.21 8.28
C ARG A 257 -0.25 -9.33 8.11
N GLU A 258 0.54 -8.47 8.75
CA GLU A 258 2.01 -8.57 8.75
C GLU A 258 2.48 -9.85 9.46
N ALA A 259 1.88 -10.23 10.59
CA ALA A 259 2.16 -11.48 11.28
C ALA A 259 1.81 -12.71 10.44
N VAL A 260 0.63 -12.78 9.80
CA VAL A 260 0.27 -13.91 8.93
C VAL A 260 1.21 -14.04 7.73
N ARG A 261 1.65 -12.92 7.15
CA ARG A 261 2.67 -12.93 6.07
C ARG A 261 4.00 -13.48 6.58
N ASP A 262 4.49 -13.02 7.73
CA ASP A 262 5.71 -13.53 8.38
C ASP A 262 5.59 -15.06 8.61
N ALA A 263 4.50 -15.54 9.20
CA ALA A 263 4.23 -16.97 9.41
C ALA A 263 4.28 -17.78 8.10
N LYS A 264 3.61 -17.32 7.03
CA LYS A 264 3.64 -17.97 5.70
C LYS A 264 5.06 -18.04 5.13
N THR A 265 5.88 -17.00 5.30
CA THR A 265 7.28 -17.01 4.84
C THR A 265 8.21 -17.89 5.69
N ARG A 266 7.95 -18.05 6.99
CA ARG A 266 8.70 -18.99 7.85
C ARG A 266 8.34 -20.42 7.54
N LEU A 267 7.06 -20.69 7.29
CA LEU A 267 6.58 -22.00 6.88
C LEU A 267 7.18 -22.45 5.55
N SER A 268 7.29 -21.54 4.56
CA SER A 268 7.97 -21.85 3.28
C SER A 268 9.49 -22.05 3.41
N LYS A 269 10.11 -21.57 4.50
CA LYS A 269 11.52 -21.83 4.86
C LYS A 269 11.71 -23.10 5.71
N GLY A 270 10.64 -23.77 6.11
CA GLY A 270 10.69 -24.93 7.02
C GLY A 270 10.88 -24.59 8.50
N GLU A 271 10.77 -23.31 8.89
CA GLU A 271 10.96 -22.82 10.26
C GLU A 271 9.69 -23.04 11.12
N SER A 272 9.25 -24.29 11.27
CA SER A 272 7.95 -24.66 11.85
C SER A 272 7.68 -24.06 13.24
N GLU A 273 8.62 -24.17 14.19
CA GLU A 273 8.43 -23.62 15.55
C GLU A 273 8.30 -22.09 15.56
N ALA A 274 9.09 -21.40 14.72
CA ALA A 274 8.98 -19.96 14.59
C ALA A 274 7.66 -19.56 13.90
N ALA A 275 7.19 -20.33 12.90
CA ALA A 275 5.89 -20.11 12.29
C ALA A 275 4.73 -20.30 13.29
N LYS A 276 4.82 -21.25 14.23
CA LYS A 276 3.84 -21.43 15.32
C LYS A 276 3.76 -20.22 16.24
N GLU A 277 4.90 -19.68 16.69
CA GLU A 277 4.96 -18.48 17.53
C GLU A 277 4.30 -17.28 16.85
N VAL A 278 4.64 -17.02 15.58
CA VAL A 278 4.05 -15.93 14.80
C VAL A 278 2.55 -16.15 14.57
N THR A 279 2.12 -17.39 14.34
CA THR A 279 0.69 -17.73 14.19
C THR A 279 -0.07 -17.55 15.50
N ALA A 280 0.52 -17.84 16.66
CA ALA A 280 -0.07 -17.56 17.97
C ALA A 280 -0.27 -16.05 18.18
N ARG A 281 0.72 -15.21 17.82
CA ARG A 281 0.57 -13.75 17.84
C ARG A 281 -0.54 -13.25 16.89
N ALA A 282 -0.67 -13.84 15.70
CA ALA A 282 -1.76 -13.51 14.78
C ALA A 282 -3.15 -13.86 15.35
N ARG A 283 -3.29 -14.98 16.09
CA ARG A 283 -4.53 -15.35 16.78
C ARG A 283 -4.86 -14.37 17.92
N GLU A 284 -3.87 -13.92 18.69
CA GLU A 284 -4.05 -12.91 19.73
C GLU A 284 -4.57 -11.59 19.15
N LEU A 285 -3.95 -11.10 18.06
CA LEU A 285 -4.40 -9.89 17.36
C LEU A 285 -5.79 -10.07 16.72
N LYS A 286 -6.12 -11.27 16.22
CA LYS A 286 -7.47 -11.59 15.74
C LYS A 286 -8.50 -11.50 16.88
N SER A 287 -8.17 -12.06 18.05
CA SER A 287 -9.04 -12.01 19.23
C SER A 287 -9.25 -10.58 19.72
N THR A 288 -8.23 -9.71 19.71
CA THR A 288 -8.43 -8.30 20.04
C THR A 288 -9.28 -7.57 19.01
N LEU A 289 -9.15 -7.87 17.71
CA LEU A 289 -10.01 -7.30 16.67
C LEU A 289 -11.48 -7.77 16.79
N GLU A 290 -11.71 -9.05 17.11
CA GLU A 290 -13.03 -9.61 17.38
C GLU A 290 -13.67 -8.92 18.61
N ALA A 291 -12.92 -8.77 19.71
CA ALA A 291 -13.37 -8.04 20.91
C ALA A 291 -13.66 -6.55 20.65
N VAL A 292 -12.91 -5.91 19.74
CA VAL A 292 -13.18 -4.53 19.30
C VAL A 292 -14.45 -4.44 18.44
N SER A 293 -14.72 -5.46 17.62
CA SER A 293 -15.90 -5.50 16.75
C SER A 293 -17.21 -5.81 17.49
N ALA A 294 -17.13 -6.59 18.58
CA ALA A 294 -18.29 -7.02 19.35
C ALA A 294 -18.82 -5.95 20.32
N ASN A 295 -17.97 -5.02 20.76
CA ASN A 295 -18.29 -4.05 21.81
C ASN A 295 -18.37 -2.61 21.27
N THR A 296 -19.41 -1.88 21.70
CA THR A 296 -19.47 -0.42 21.53
C THR A 296 -18.92 0.28 22.77
N PHE A 297 -17.66 0.73 22.70
CA PHE A 297 -17.01 1.42 23.81
C PHE A 297 -17.40 2.91 23.88
N SER A 298 -17.59 3.42 25.10
CA SER A 298 -17.71 4.86 25.38
C SER A 298 -16.38 5.50 25.78
N GLU A 299 -15.42 4.69 26.23
CA GLU A 299 -14.08 5.09 26.63
C GLU A 299 -13.13 5.08 25.42
N PRO A 300 -12.00 5.82 25.43
CA PRO A 300 -11.00 5.76 24.35
C PRO A 300 -10.27 4.39 24.32
N PRO A 301 -9.68 4.02 23.16
CA PRO A 301 -8.91 2.79 23.04
C PRO A 301 -7.62 2.81 23.90
N PRO A 302 -7.08 1.64 24.26
CA PRO A 302 -5.77 1.54 24.89
C PRO A 302 -4.68 2.10 23.96
N SER A 303 -3.68 2.78 24.55
CA SER A 303 -2.56 3.34 23.80
C SER A 303 -1.70 2.24 23.18
N PHE A 304 -1.17 2.49 21.99
CA PHE A 304 -0.32 1.54 21.29
C PHE A 304 0.86 2.22 20.63
N HIS A 305 1.92 1.45 20.38
CA HIS A 305 3.03 1.89 19.53
C HIS A 305 3.52 0.75 18.64
N TRP A 306 4.14 1.13 17.52
CA TRP A 306 4.77 0.19 16.61
C TRP A 306 6.15 -0.23 17.14
N ILE A 307 6.49 -1.49 16.92
CA ILE A 307 7.83 -2.04 17.12
C ILE A 307 8.31 -2.72 15.84
N GLN A 308 9.62 -2.77 15.64
CA GLN A 308 10.25 -3.53 14.57
C GLN A 308 10.76 -4.86 15.12
N VAL A 309 10.18 -5.96 14.65
CA VAL A 309 10.62 -7.30 15.03
C VAL A 309 11.70 -7.75 14.04
N THR A 310 12.93 -7.80 14.51
CA THR A 310 14.06 -8.37 13.77
C THR A 310 14.27 -9.83 14.14
N ALA A 311 14.62 -10.67 13.17
CA ALA A 311 15.08 -12.04 13.45
C ALA A 311 16.47 -12.28 12.87
N ALA A 312 17.19 -13.19 13.53
CA ALA A 312 18.44 -13.74 13.04
C ALA A 312 18.16 -14.62 11.81
N SER A 313 18.51 -14.12 10.62
CA SER A 313 18.33 -14.83 9.36
C SER A 313 19.68 -15.19 8.74
N ARG A 314 19.77 -16.30 7.99
CA ARG A 314 20.99 -16.63 7.24
C ARG A 314 21.08 -15.73 6.01
N LYS A 315 22.26 -15.15 5.79
CA LYS A 315 22.57 -14.36 4.59
C LYS A 315 22.89 -15.31 3.43
N VAL A 316 21.93 -15.48 2.53
CA VAL A 316 22.02 -16.37 1.36
C VAL A 316 22.06 -15.53 0.08
N ASP A 317 23.09 -15.71 -0.74
CA ASP A 317 23.13 -15.14 -2.10
C ASP A 317 22.36 -16.05 -3.06
N ILE A 318 21.08 -15.71 -3.28
CA ILE A 318 20.12 -16.52 -4.04
C ILE A 318 20.61 -16.76 -5.49
N ASN A 319 21.40 -15.83 -6.04
CA ASN A 319 21.90 -15.86 -7.42
C ASN A 319 23.02 -16.90 -7.64
N ILE A 320 23.50 -17.57 -6.59
CA ILE A 320 24.57 -18.57 -6.66
C ILE A 320 23.99 -19.92 -6.23
N GLU A 321 24.12 -20.94 -7.08
CA GLU A 321 23.73 -22.31 -6.71
C GLU A 321 24.62 -22.87 -5.59
N GLU A 322 24.13 -23.86 -4.83
CA GLU A 322 24.85 -24.40 -3.67
C GLU A 322 26.18 -25.08 -4.03
N ASN A 323 26.32 -25.52 -5.28
CA ASN A 323 27.50 -26.15 -5.88
C ASN A 323 28.39 -25.18 -6.67
N GLN A 324 28.16 -23.87 -6.59
CA GLN A 324 28.88 -22.89 -7.38
C GLN A 324 29.70 -21.93 -6.51
N ALA A 325 30.86 -21.57 -7.02
CA ALA A 325 31.68 -20.45 -6.56
C ALA A 325 31.90 -19.49 -7.72
N LEU A 326 31.59 -18.22 -7.51
CA LEU A 326 31.80 -17.17 -8.50
C LEU A 326 33.16 -16.51 -8.26
N LEU A 327 34.04 -16.51 -9.26
CA LEU A 327 35.29 -15.77 -9.25
C LEU A 327 35.18 -14.61 -10.23
N ARG A 328 35.28 -13.38 -9.75
CA ARG A 328 35.38 -12.18 -10.58
C ARG A 328 36.77 -11.57 -10.42
N ILE A 329 37.43 -11.35 -11.54
CA ILE A 329 38.64 -10.51 -11.62
C ILE A 329 38.14 -9.12 -11.98
N GLU A 330 38.17 -8.19 -11.03
CA GLU A 330 37.62 -6.86 -11.21
C GLU A 330 38.59 -5.98 -12.02
N ARG A 331 39.89 -6.04 -11.70
CA ARG A 331 40.95 -5.28 -12.40
C ARG A 331 42.28 -6.02 -12.39
N LEU A 332 43.11 -5.76 -13.39
CA LEU A 332 44.53 -6.12 -13.42
C LEU A 332 45.38 -4.87 -13.57
N ARG A 333 46.47 -4.78 -12.82
CA ARG A 333 47.36 -3.62 -12.78
C ARG A 333 48.80 -4.08 -13.03
N PHE A 334 49.41 -3.57 -14.09
CA PHE A 334 50.79 -3.86 -14.45
C PHE A 334 51.66 -2.60 -14.39
N PRO A 335 52.96 -2.72 -14.10
CA PRO A 335 53.90 -1.61 -14.24
C PRO A 335 53.90 -1.08 -15.67
N ALA A 336 54.11 0.23 -15.84
CA ALA A 336 54.15 0.88 -17.16
C ALA A 336 55.17 0.22 -18.11
N ASP A 337 56.31 -0.25 -17.57
CA ASP A 337 57.37 -0.93 -18.31
C ASP A 337 56.89 -2.22 -19.02
N ALA A 338 55.85 -2.85 -18.50
CA ALA A 338 55.28 -4.10 -19.01
C ALA A 338 54.11 -3.87 -19.97
N SER A 339 53.29 -2.83 -19.73
CA SER A 339 52.05 -2.57 -20.49
C SER A 339 52.26 -2.35 -21.99
N THR A 340 53.46 -1.93 -22.40
CA THR A 340 53.81 -1.67 -23.81
C THR A 340 54.07 -2.95 -24.62
N LYS A 341 54.57 -4.01 -23.98
CA LYS A 341 54.99 -5.28 -24.60
C LYS A 341 53.85 -6.31 -24.69
N LEU A 342 52.77 -6.11 -23.95
CA LEU A 342 51.72 -7.09 -23.74
C LEU A 342 50.51 -6.78 -24.64
N THR A 343 50.30 -7.60 -25.68
CA THR A 343 49.25 -7.38 -26.69
C THR A 343 47.94 -8.12 -26.41
N LYS A 344 48.03 -9.28 -25.77
CA LYS A 344 46.92 -10.18 -25.45
C LYS A 344 47.30 -11.00 -24.22
N PHE A 345 46.34 -11.19 -23.32
CA PHE A 345 46.50 -12.00 -22.10
C PHE A 345 45.57 -13.22 -22.12
N ARG A 346 45.97 -14.23 -21.34
CA ARG A 346 45.17 -15.40 -20.96
C ARG A 346 45.33 -15.58 -19.45
N ILE A 347 44.25 -15.89 -18.74
CA ILE A 347 44.27 -16.08 -17.30
C ILE A 347 43.79 -17.50 -17.02
N GLU A 348 44.59 -18.25 -16.28
CA GLU A 348 44.22 -19.54 -15.74
C GLU A 348 44.08 -19.44 -14.23
N TRP A 349 43.14 -20.18 -13.67
CA TRP A 349 42.95 -20.27 -12.24
C TRP A 349 42.70 -21.72 -11.83
N GLU A 350 43.20 -22.10 -10.66
CA GLU A 350 43.20 -23.49 -10.19
C GLU A 350 43.01 -23.53 -8.68
N PHE A 351 42.08 -24.37 -8.20
CA PHE A 351 41.95 -24.67 -6.77
C PHE A 351 42.98 -25.73 -6.38
N ALA A 352 44.07 -25.31 -5.72
CA ALA A 352 45.16 -26.18 -5.29
C ALA A 352 44.65 -27.27 -4.34
N GLY A 353 44.44 -28.48 -4.87
CA GLY A 353 43.74 -29.56 -4.16
C GLY A 353 43.01 -30.56 -5.07
N GLY A 354 42.87 -30.26 -6.36
CA GLY A 354 42.46 -31.20 -7.42
C GLY A 354 40.97 -31.55 -7.45
N ARG A 355 40.10 -30.60 -7.09
CA ARG A 355 38.66 -30.82 -6.86
C ARG A 355 37.74 -29.65 -7.28
N ALA A 356 38.21 -28.83 -8.19
CA ALA A 356 37.37 -27.99 -9.04
C ALA A 356 37.89 -28.19 -10.45
N ASP A 357 37.00 -28.36 -11.44
CA ASP A 357 37.42 -28.53 -12.83
C ASP A 357 38.27 -27.32 -13.23
N SER A 358 39.50 -27.58 -13.70
CA SER A 358 40.40 -26.56 -14.22
C SER A 358 39.85 -26.03 -15.53
N ARG A 359 38.91 -25.09 -15.45
CA ARG A 359 38.31 -24.44 -16.61
C ARG A 359 39.24 -23.36 -17.13
N GLU A 360 40.01 -23.72 -18.14
CA GLU A 360 40.72 -22.78 -19.02
C GLU A 360 39.70 -21.80 -19.63
N THR A 361 39.53 -20.64 -18.99
CA THR A 361 38.64 -19.59 -19.47
C THR A 361 39.46 -18.50 -20.16
N ASN A 362 39.60 -18.64 -21.48
CA ASN A 362 40.37 -17.74 -22.34
C ASN A 362 39.75 -16.34 -22.44
N CYS A 363 39.96 -15.50 -21.42
CA CYS A 363 39.62 -14.07 -21.48
C CYS A 363 40.68 -13.29 -22.28
N GLU A 364 40.46 -13.20 -23.59
CA GLU A 364 41.32 -12.43 -24.50
C GLU A 364 41.15 -10.91 -24.29
N LEU A 365 42.04 -10.33 -23.49
CA LEU A 365 42.04 -8.90 -23.21
C LEU A 365 42.92 -8.15 -24.23
N ALA A 366 42.28 -7.49 -25.19
CA ALA A 366 42.95 -6.72 -26.24
C ALA A 366 43.58 -5.42 -25.71
N LYS A 367 44.75 -5.04 -26.28
CA LYS A 367 45.60 -3.88 -25.93
C LYS A 367 44.85 -2.56 -25.65
N ASN A 368 43.74 -2.30 -26.32
CA ASN A 368 42.95 -1.06 -26.15
C ASN A 368 42.29 -0.91 -24.77
N HIS A 369 42.25 -1.98 -23.95
CA HIS A 369 41.77 -1.93 -22.57
C HIS A 369 42.89 -1.62 -21.57
N ILE A 370 44.13 -1.46 -22.04
CA ILE A 370 45.32 -1.15 -21.23
C ILE A 370 45.54 0.37 -21.24
N ILE A 371 44.70 1.11 -20.53
CA ILE A 371 44.88 2.55 -20.33
C ILE A 371 45.73 2.73 -19.07
N LEU A 372 46.90 3.36 -19.20
CA LEU A 372 47.79 3.72 -18.08
C LEU A 372 48.20 2.55 -17.14
N GLY A 373 48.29 1.33 -17.67
CA GLY A 373 48.70 0.14 -16.89
C GLY A 373 47.58 -0.58 -16.15
N PHE A 374 46.33 -0.15 -16.34
CA PHE A 374 45.13 -0.81 -15.82
C PHE A 374 44.44 -1.59 -16.93
N ILE A 375 43.90 -2.77 -16.60
CA ILE A 375 42.85 -3.44 -17.35
C ILE A 375 41.55 -3.24 -16.56
N ASP A 376 40.62 -2.46 -17.12
CA ASP A 376 39.37 -2.06 -16.45
C ASP A 376 38.13 -2.80 -17.01
N LYS A 377 38.34 -3.93 -17.71
CA LYS A 377 37.27 -4.88 -18.03
C LYS A 377 37.19 -5.96 -16.96
N PRO A 378 36.13 -5.98 -16.13
CA PRO A 378 35.93 -7.06 -15.17
C PRO A 378 35.60 -8.36 -15.91
N CYS A 379 36.34 -9.42 -15.60
CA CYS A 379 36.07 -10.77 -16.10
C CYS A 379 35.39 -11.58 -15.01
N GLN A 380 34.27 -12.23 -15.34
CA GLN A 380 33.50 -13.06 -14.41
C GLN A 380 33.58 -14.52 -14.85
N PHE A 381 33.92 -15.38 -13.90
CA PHE A 381 34.15 -16.81 -14.06
C PHE A 381 33.31 -17.58 -13.05
N GLN A 382 32.84 -18.76 -13.46
CA GLN A 382 31.97 -19.62 -12.66
C GLN A 382 32.66 -20.96 -12.46
N ALA A 383 32.94 -21.31 -11.21
CA ALA A 383 33.58 -22.56 -10.81
C ALA A 383 32.54 -23.47 -10.16
N THR A 384 32.47 -24.73 -10.61
CA THR A 384 31.71 -25.77 -9.90
C THR A 384 32.57 -26.30 -8.75
N LEU A 385 32.04 -26.25 -7.54
CA LEU A 385 32.64 -26.86 -6.36
C LEU A 385 32.47 -28.39 -6.40
N ASP A 386 33.46 -29.12 -5.88
CA ASP A 386 33.38 -30.57 -5.68
C ASP A 386 32.05 -30.97 -5.03
N ALA A 387 31.37 -31.97 -5.60
CA ALA A 387 30.14 -32.51 -5.00
C ALA A 387 30.35 -32.96 -3.54
N GLY A 388 31.57 -33.37 -3.17
CA GLY A 388 31.95 -33.70 -1.80
C GLY A 388 32.04 -32.49 -0.86
N ILE A 389 32.35 -31.28 -1.33
CA ILE A 389 32.32 -30.04 -0.52
C ILE A 389 30.87 -29.60 -0.29
N VAL A 390 30.01 -29.71 -1.31
CA VAL A 390 28.59 -29.35 -1.22
C VAL A 390 27.83 -30.31 -0.31
N ALA A 391 28.02 -31.62 -0.52
CA ALA A 391 27.48 -32.65 0.37
C ALA A 391 28.02 -32.50 1.80
N ALA A 392 29.29 -32.09 1.96
CA ALA A 392 29.85 -31.84 3.28
C ALA A 392 29.19 -30.68 4.00
N ARG A 393 28.93 -29.57 3.30
CA ARG A 393 28.23 -28.42 3.84
C ARG A 393 26.83 -28.79 4.35
N ARG A 394 26.05 -29.53 3.55
CA ARG A 394 24.72 -30.01 3.96
C ARG A 394 24.79 -30.83 5.26
N LEU A 395 25.71 -31.80 5.33
CA LEU A 395 25.91 -32.66 6.50
C LEU A 395 26.41 -31.91 7.75
N LEU A 396 27.17 -30.82 7.59
CA LEU A 396 27.64 -29.99 8.70
C LEU A 396 26.55 -29.03 9.23
N LEU A 397 25.61 -28.61 8.37
CA LEU A 397 24.50 -27.73 8.74
C LEU A 397 23.31 -28.48 9.34
N THR A 398 23.12 -29.77 9.00
CA THR A 398 22.21 -30.67 9.72
C THR A 398 22.81 -30.99 11.08
N ASN A 399 22.33 -30.32 12.13
CA ASN A 399 22.88 -30.40 13.50
C ASN A 399 22.53 -31.74 14.23
N GLU A 400 22.31 -32.82 13.48
CA GLU A 400 21.84 -34.13 13.97
C GLU A 400 22.99 -35.03 14.49
N SER A 401 23.94 -34.42 15.20
CA SER A 401 25.12 -35.11 15.75
C SER A 401 24.76 -36.29 16.68
N ALA A 402 23.55 -36.30 17.23
CA ALA A 402 23.10 -37.28 18.23
C ALA A 402 22.53 -38.60 17.66
N ARG A 403 22.12 -38.67 16.38
CA ARG A 403 21.42 -39.84 15.82
C ARG A 403 22.10 -40.52 14.62
N MET A 404 23.28 -40.05 14.21
CA MET A 404 24.01 -40.62 13.07
C MET A 404 24.51 -42.06 13.29
N ASN A 405 24.15 -42.95 12.36
CA ASN A 405 24.67 -44.30 12.18
C ASN A 405 26.17 -44.27 11.79
N ILE A 406 26.89 -45.38 11.94
CA ILE A 406 28.32 -45.52 11.63
C ILE A 406 28.66 -45.07 10.20
N GLN A 407 27.79 -45.36 9.23
CA GLN A 407 27.99 -44.94 7.84
C GLN A 407 27.86 -43.42 7.66
N GLU A 408 26.94 -42.78 8.39
CA GLU A 408 26.72 -41.34 8.37
C GLU A 408 27.84 -40.60 9.10
N ARG A 409 28.32 -41.12 10.24
CA ARG A 409 29.53 -40.61 10.93
C ARG A 409 30.75 -40.62 10.01
N ARG A 410 30.97 -41.71 9.25
CA ARG A 410 32.05 -41.79 8.25
C ARG A 410 31.89 -40.75 7.14
N ARG A 411 30.67 -40.51 6.66
CA ARG A 411 30.36 -39.45 5.68
C ARG A 411 30.60 -38.06 6.26
N PHE A 412 30.14 -37.79 7.49
CA PHE A 412 30.32 -36.54 8.22
C PHE A 412 31.79 -36.23 8.51
N GLU A 413 32.60 -37.23 8.87
CA GLU A 413 34.05 -37.05 9.01
C GLU A 413 34.73 -36.79 7.67
N ALA A 414 34.39 -37.54 6.62
CA ALA A 414 34.93 -37.29 5.28
C ALA A 414 34.57 -35.88 4.79
N ALA A 415 33.33 -35.44 5.06
CA ALA A 415 32.83 -34.11 4.82
C ALA A 415 33.63 -33.03 5.58
N ARG A 416 33.78 -33.17 6.89
CA ARG A 416 34.57 -32.26 7.73
C ARG A 416 36.03 -32.18 7.28
N ARG A 417 36.62 -33.31 6.85
CA ARG A 417 37.96 -33.35 6.24
C ARG A 417 38.02 -32.63 4.90
N ALA A 418 36.98 -32.73 4.06
CA ALA A 418 36.91 -32.03 2.78
C ALA A 418 36.84 -30.50 2.96
N VAL A 419 35.99 -30.01 3.86
CA VAL A 419 35.88 -28.57 4.19
C VAL A 419 37.17 -28.05 4.84
N ALA A 420 37.76 -28.80 5.79
CA ALA A 420 39.06 -28.45 6.37
C ALA A 420 40.22 -28.48 5.36
N LYS A 421 40.15 -29.32 4.31
CA LYS A 421 41.10 -29.31 3.18
C LYS A 421 40.89 -28.06 2.32
N PHE A 422 39.64 -27.71 1.99
CA PHE A 422 39.31 -26.52 1.21
C PHE A 422 39.81 -25.22 1.88
N GLY A 423 39.63 -25.06 3.20
CA GLY A 423 40.17 -23.90 3.92
C GLY A 423 41.70 -23.78 3.84
N ARG A 424 42.42 -24.91 3.78
CA ARG A 424 43.88 -24.95 3.60
C ARG A 424 44.32 -24.82 2.13
N SER A 425 43.40 -25.00 1.19
CA SER A 425 43.65 -24.82 -0.24
C SER A 425 43.83 -23.35 -0.59
N LYS A 426 44.42 -23.14 -1.77
CA LYS A 426 44.68 -21.81 -2.34
C LYS A 426 44.12 -21.78 -3.76
N LEU A 427 43.50 -20.67 -4.14
CA LEU A 427 43.26 -20.39 -5.55
C LEU A 427 44.57 -19.88 -6.13
N ILE A 428 45.17 -20.62 -7.05
CA ILE A 428 46.32 -20.17 -7.83
C ILE A 428 45.79 -19.43 -9.05
N ILE A 429 46.35 -18.28 -9.37
CA ILE A 429 46.04 -17.53 -10.60
C ILE A 429 47.35 -17.40 -11.39
N ARG A 430 47.36 -17.85 -12.64
CA ARG A 430 48.48 -17.76 -13.58
C ARG A 430 48.09 -16.81 -14.70
N VAL A 431 48.95 -15.82 -14.99
CA VAL A 431 48.71 -14.88 -16.09
C VAL A 431 49.72 -15.15 -17.19
N PHE A 432 49.20 -15.54 -18.35
CA PHE A 432 49.96 -15.72 -19.57
C PHE A 432 49.78 -14.51 -20.48
N ALA A 433 50.80 -14.23 -21.29
CA ALA A 433 50.69 -13.26 -22.37
C ALA A 433 51.19 -13.84 -23.68
N SER A 434 50.45 -13.53 -24.74
CA SER A 434 50.86 -13.80 -26.11
C SER A 434 51.67 -12.61 -26.61
N SER A 435 52.94 -12.86 -26.92
CA SER A 435 53.80 -11.90 -27.63
C SER A 435 53.63 -12.09 -29.13
N ALA A 436 53.28 -11.02 -29.84
CA ALA A 436 53.10 -11.04 -31.29
C ALA A 436 54.46 -11.01 -32.01
N GLY A 437 55.06 -12.19 -32.21
CA GLY A 437 56.22 -12.37 -33.09
C GLY A 437 55.77 -12.58 -34.55
N LEU A 438 56.60 -12.15 -35.51
CA LEU A 438 56.26 -12.15 -36.94
C LEU A 438 55.85 -13.51 -37.55
N PHE A 439 56.21 -14.63 -36.91
CA PHE A 439 56.00 -15.99 -37.45
C PHE A 439 55.48 -17.05 -36.46
N ARG A 440 55.32 -16.74 -35.16
CA ARG A 440 54.74 -17.65 -34.16
C ARG A 440 54.10 -16.89 -33.00
N HIS A 441 52.88 -17.26 -32.62
CA HIS A 441 52.35 -16.93 -31.30
C HIS A 441 53.09 -17.74 -30.24
N ARG A 442 53.88 -17.08 -29.39
CA ARG A 442 54.38 -17.69 -28.15
C ARG A 442 53.62 -17.10 -26.98
N GLU A 443 52.81 -17.94 -26.36
CA GLU A 443 52.28 -17.68 -25.02
C GLU A 443 53.39 -17.98 -24.00
N SER A 444 53.56 -17.09 -23.04
CA SER A 444 54.55 -17.21 -21.98
C SER A 444 53.91 -16.83 -20.65
N LEU A 445 54.28 -17.52 -19.58
CA LEU A 445 53.86 -17.16 -18.24
C LEU A 445 54.50 -15.80 -17.89
N VAL A 446 53.69 -14.84 -17.48
CA VAL A 446 54.13 -13.50 -17.07
C VAL A 446 54.36 -13.47 -15.57
N GLY A 447 53.52 -14.18 -14.83
CA GLY A 447 53.59 -14.29 -13.39
C GLY A 447 52.44 -15.11 -12.81
N SER A 448 52.58 -15.42 -11.54
CA SER A 448 51.58 -16.17 -10.78
C SER A 448 51.30 -15.52 -9.42
N THR A 449 50.10 -15.78 -8.91
CA THR A 449 49.73 -15.41 -7.55
C THR A 449 48.85 -16.47 -6.90
N TYR A 450 48.59 -16.33 -5.60
CA TYR A 450 47.69 -17.20 -4.88
C TYR A 450 46.84 -16.44 -3.86
N VAL A 451 45.62 -16.91 -3.66
CA VAL A 451 44.64 -16.40 -2.70
C VAL A 451 44.32 -17.52 -1.71
N ARG A 452 44.20 -17.22 -0.41
CA ARG A 452 43.81 -18.22 0.59
C ARG A 452 42.29 -18.36 0.62
N LEU A 453 41.79 -19.59 0.72
CA LEU A 453 40.36 -19.87 0.72
C LEU A 453 39.77 -20.03 2.13
N GLU A 454 40.62 -20.04 3.16
CA GLU A 454 40.26 -20.05 4.58
C GLU A 454 39.13 -19.08 4.98
N PRO A 455 39.07 -17.81 4.49
CA PRO A 455 37.97 -16.91 4.87
C PRO A 455 36.59 -17.40 4.43
N LEU A 456 36.48 -18.13 3.31
CA LEU A 456 35.20 -18.67 2.79
C LEU A 456 34.58 -19.77 3.67
N LEU A 457 35.30 -20.22 4.71
CA LEU A 457 34.70 -21.07 5.74
C LEU A 457 33.68 -20.28 6.58
N ASN A 458 33.94 -19.00 6.83
CA ASN A 458 33.19 -18.17 7.78
C ASN A 458 32.57 -16.89 7.16
N SER A 459 32.93 -16.54 5.92
CA SER A 459 32.31 -15.45 5.13
C SER A 459 31.83 -15.94 3.77
N ALA A 460 30.74 -15.34 3.25
CA ALA A 460 30.23 -15.70 1.92
C ALA A 460 31.05 -15.10 0.77
N SER A 461 31.93 -14.13 1.05
CA SER A 461 32.75 -13.46 0.04
C SER A 461 34.17 -13.14 0.51
N ILE A 462 35.09 -13.11 -0.45
CA ILE A 462 36.43 -12.53 -0.34
C ILE A 462 36.53 -11.44 -1.41
N GLN A 463 36.92 -10.23 -1.02
CA GLN A 463 37.42 -9.21 -1.94
C GLN A 463 38.85 -8.88 -1.52
N ASP A 464 39.83 -9.03 -2.43
CA ASP A 464 41.25 -8.90 -2.11
C ASP A 464 42.05 -8.30 -3.28
N THR A 465 43.17 -7.65 -2.97
CA THR A 465 44.11 -7.07 -3.94
C THR A 465 45.45 -7.78 -3.81
N VAL A 466 45.73 -8.73 -4.69
CA VAL A 466 46.88 -9.62 -4.55
C VAL A 466 47.97 -9.28 -5.55
N LYS A 467 49.23 -9.28 -5.10
CA LYS A 467 50.38 -9.01 -5.96
C LYS A 467 50.67 -10.20 -6.88
N ILE A 468 50.83 -9.95 -8.18
CA ILE A 468 51.30 -10.92 -9.17
C ILE A 468 52.82 -10.97 -9.05
N ARG A 469 53.37 -12.12 -8.65
CA ARG A 469 54.83 -12.32 -8.65
C ARG A 469 55.27 -12.62 -10.08
N PRO A 470 56.29 -11.89 -10.60
CA PRO A 470 56.90 -12.22 -11.87
C PRO A 470 57.39 -13.66 -11.90
N ASP A 471 57.29 -14.26 -13.08
CA ASP A 471 57.90 -15.56 -13.35
C ASP A 471 59.40 -15.37 -13.66
N PRO A 472 60.33 -16.16 -13.07
CA PRO A 472 61.77 -15.92 -13.20
C PRO A 472 62.29 -16.07 -14.64
N ASP A 473 61.61 -16.87 -15.46
CA ASP A 473 61.96 -17.10 -16.86
C ASP A 473 61.37 -16.02 -17.80
N SER A 474 60.59 -15.07 -17.26
CA SER A 474 59.82 -14.08 -18.01
C SER A 474 60.39 -12.67 -17.93
N THR A 475 60.96 -12.19 -19.03
CA THR A 475 61.46 -10.80 -19.16
C THR A 475 60.34 -9.76 -19.39
N LEU A 476 59.08 -10.20 -19.40
CA LEU A 476 57.91 -9.34 -19.63
C LEU A 476 57.50 -8.52 -18.41
N LEU A 477 57.85 -8.97 -17.19
CA LEU A 477 57.42 -8.33 -15.94
C LEU A 477 58.61 -8.20 -14.97
N THR A 478 59.20 -7.01 -14.86
CA THR A 478 60.36 -6.76 -13.96
C THR A 478 59.96 -6.32 -12.55
N LYS A 479 58.71 -5.87 -12.35
CA LYS A 479 58.14 -5.42 -11.08
C LYS A 479 56.79 -6.12 -10.87
N PRO A 480 56.40 -6.49 -9.65
CA PRO A 480 55.14 -7.20 -9.42
C PRO A 480 53.92 -6.38 -9.84
N GLY A 481 52.99 -7.03 -10.54
CA GLY A 481 51.67 -6.48 -10.82
C GLY A 481 50.72 -6.63 -9.63
N GLN A 482 49.47 -6.22 -9.78
CA GLN A 482 48.39 -6.45 -8.82
C GLN A 482 47.14 -6.95 -9.55
N VAL A 483 46.35 -7.78 -8.89
CA VAL A 483 45.04 -8.24 -9.36
C VAL A 483 44.00 -7.99 -8.26
N ASP A 484 42.91 -7.34 -8.65
CA ASP A 484 41.78 -7.06 -7.78
C ASP A 484 40.75 -8.17 -8.03
N ILE A 485 40.49 -9.00 -7.02
CA ILE A 485 39.64 -10.19 -7.13
C ILE A 485 38.48 -10.15 -6.16
N HIS A 486 37.40 -10.82 -6.56
CA HIS A 486 36.19 -10.98 -5.75
C HIS A 486 35.68 -12.42 -5.93
N ILE A 487 35.73 -13.22 -4.87
CA ILE A 487 35.18 -14.58 -4.81
C ILE A 487 33.87 -14.54 -4.01
N ARG A 488 32.80 -15.15 -4.51
CA ARG A 488 31.51 -15.28 -3.82
C ARG A 488 31.04 -16.73 -3.79
N LEU A 489 30.45 -17.11 -2.66
CA LEU A 489 29.68 -18.33 -2.44
C LEU A 489 28.24 -17.96 -2.11
N ARG A 490 27.31 -18.92 -2.28
CA ARG A 490 25.92 -18.80 -1.82
C ARG A 490 25.83 -18.46 -0.33
N GLU A 491 26.63 -19.13 0.48
CA GLU A 491 26.74 -19.02 1.93
C GLU A 491 28.16 -19.51 2.33
N PRO A 492 28.66 -19.20 3.54
CA PRO A 492 29.93 -19.76 4.02
C PRO A 492 29.84 -21.29 4.20
N LEU A 493 30.99 -21.96 4.21
CA LEU A 493 31.07 -23.43 4.22
C LEU A 493 31.03 -24.07 5.61
N GLN A 494 31.32 -23.33 6.69
CA GLN A 494 31.43 -23.87 8.06
C GLN A 494 30.46 -23.20 9.03
N THR A 495 30.45 -21.86 9.13
CA THR A 495 29.51 -21.13 9.99
C THR A 495 28.58 -20.28 9.12
N PRO A 496 27.24 -20.44 9.21
CA PRO A 496 26.33 -19.59 8.44
C PRO A 496 26.47 -18.13 8.89
N GLU A 497 26.59 -17.21 7.93
CA GLU A 497 26.62 -15.78 8.21
C GLU A 497 25.20 -15.33 8.61
N ILE A 498 25.02 -14.93 9.87
CA ILE A 498 23.72 -14.52 10.42
C ILE A 498 23.62 -12.99 10.35
N VAL A 499 22.56 -12.49 9.74
CA VAL A 499 22.21 -11.08 9.67
C VAL A 499 20.87 -10.86 10.37
N GLN A 500 20.79 -9.83 11.20
CA GLN A 500 19.53 -9.35 11.76
C GLN A 500 18.73 -8.68 10.64
N ALA A 501 17.69 -9.37 10.15
CA ALA A 501 16.78 -8.83 9.14
C ALA A 501 15.50 -8.35 9.84
N LEU A 502 14.91 -7.26 9.33
CA LEU A 502 13.56 -6.85 9.70
C LEU A 502 12.56 -7.90 9.17
N CYS A 503 11.77 -8.50 10.06
CA CYS A 503 10.81 -9.55 9.68
C CYS A 503 9.37 -9.02 9.59
N ARG A 504 8.95 -8.22 10.57
CA ARG A 504 7.66 -7.51 10.54
C ARG A 504 7.69 -6.23 11.37
N ASN A 505 6.74 -5.34 11.11
CA ASN A 505 6.31 -4.39 12.13
C ASN A 505 5.21 -5.07 12.96
N ASP A 506 5.25 -4.89 14.26
CA ASP A 506 4.24 -5.41 15.19
C ASP A 506 3.73 -4.24 16.06
N ILE A 507 2.58 -4.44 16.69
CA ILE A 507 1.92 -3.47 17.56
C ILE A 507 2.07 -3.93 19.00
N VAL A 508 2.48 -3.03 19.89
CA VAL A 508 2.41 -3.24 21.35
C VAL A 508 1.24 -2.43 21.87
N ILE A 509 0.23 -3.11 22.39
CA ILE A 509 -0.94 -2.52 23.03
C ILE A 509 -0.62 -2.39 24.53
N GLN A 510 -0.80 -1.19 25.09
CA GLN A 510 -0.53 -0.90 26.50
C GLN A 510 -1.85 -0.84 27.27
N GLY A 511 -2.02 -1.77 28.22
CA GLY A 511 -3.24 -1.92 29.02
C GLY A 511 -4.22 -2.95 28.47
N SER A 512 -5.28 -3.21 29.23
CA SER A 512 -6.40 -4.08 28.85
C SER A 512 -7.47 -3.30 28.08
N LEU A 513 -8.31 -4.00 27.33
CA LEU A 513 -9.54 -3.43 26.78
C LEU A 513 -10.48 -2.95 27.93
N PRO A 514 -11.15 -1.80 27.78
CA PRO A 514 -12.08 -1.30 28.80
C PRO A 514 -13.34 -2.15 28.89
N SER A 515 -13.95 -2.21 30.08
CA SER A 515 -15.11 -3.06 30.38
C SER A 515 -16.39 -2.55 29.69
N SER A 516 -17.22 -3.48 29.21
CA SER A 516 -18.46 -3.16 28.50
C SER A 516 -19.50 -2.44 29.38
N ILE A 517 -20.25 -1.52 28.78
CA ILE A 517 -21.45 -0.94 29.41
C ILE A 517 -22.65 -1.84 29.10
N THR A 518 -23.13 -2.58 30.11
CA THR A 518 -24.41 -3.28 30.04
C THR A 518 -25.54 -2.27 30.08
N ILE A 519 -26.20 -2.02 28.94
CA ILE A 519 -27.45 -1.25 28.92
C ILE A 519 -28.58 -2.20 29.33
N ASN A 520 -29.08 -2.04 30.55
CA ASN A 520 -30.21 -2.81 31.05
C ASN A 520 -31.46 -2.52 30.20
N ALA A 521 -31.93 -3.54 29.48
CA ALA A 521 -33.31 -3.66 29.04
C ALA A 521 -33.93 -4.86 29.78
N THR A 522 -35.11 -4.67 30.36
CA THR A 522 -35.80 -5.66 31.20
C THR A 522 -36.25 -6.89 30.42
N SER A 523 -36.31 -8.00 31.17
CA SER A 523 -36.81 -9.33 30.86
C SER A 523 -37.95 -9.46 29.84
N ASP A 524 -37.94 -10.55 29.07
CA ASP A 524 -38.70 -11.77 29.42
C ASP A 524 -38.06 -13.03 28.79
N GLU A 525 -38.42 -14.22 29.29
CA GLU A 525 -37.88 -15.55 28.95
C GLU A 525 -38.40 -16.05 27.55
N GLU A 526 -38.01 -17.17 26.91
CA GLU A 526 -37.53 -18.47 27.42
C GLU A 526 -36.93 -19.37 26.28
N THR A 527 -35.76 -19.99 26.52
CA THR A 527 -35.23 -21.29 25.99
C THR A 527 -35.01 -21.66 24.48
N VAL A 528 -34.10 -22.65 24.36
CA VAL A 528 -33.81 -23.61 23.24
C VAL A 528 -32.79 -23.18 22.17
N ALA A 529 -31.85 -24.11 21.90
CA ALA A 529 -30.68 -23.91 21.05
C ALA A 529 -30.91 -24.38 19.60
N THR A 530 -30.31 -23.67 18.63
CA THR A 530 -29.49 -24.17 17.50
C THR A 530 -28.95 -22.96 16.71
N THR A 531 -27.77 -23.06 16.09
CA THR A 531 -27.15 -22.07 15.17
C THR A 531 -28.12 -21.60 14.06
N PRO A 532 -28.00 -20.36 13.48
CA PRO A 532 -26.76 -19.89 12.84
C PRO A 532 -26.51 -18.34 12.78
N ASN A 533 -25.44 -18.00 12.04
CA ASN A 533 -25.20 -16.80 11.23
C ASN A 533 -24.71 -15.46 11.82
N SER A 534 -23.68 -14.96 11.13
CA SER A 534 -23.20 -13.58 11.10
C SER A 534 -24.12 -12.68 10.27
N THR A 535 -24.56 -11.53 10.80
CA THR A 535 -24.99 -10.36 10.01
C THR A 535 -25.03 -9.10 10.88
N THR A 536 -24.04 -8.21 10.77
CA THR A 536 -24.12 -6.79 11.24
C THR A 536 -23.16 -5.84 10.48
N ARG A 537 -22.97 -6.00 9.16
CA ARG A 537 -22.29 -4.97 8.36
C ARG A 537 -23.26 -3.84 8.04
N LYS A 538 -23.16 -2.71 8.74
CA LYS A 538 -24.04 -1.53 8.55
C LYS A 538 -23.77 -0.71 7.29
N THR A 539 -22.76 -1.07 6.51
CA THR A 539 -22.38 -0.39 5.26
C THR A 539 -22.01 -1.41 4.18
N PRO A 540 -22.42 -1.21 2.91
CA PRO A 540 -21.99 -2.06 1.80
C PRO A 540 -20.47 -1.96 1.55
N PRO A 541 -19.85 -2.95 0.88
CA PRO A 541 -18.42 -2.94 0.58
C PRO A 541 -18.03 -1.84 -0.42
N ASP A 542 -16.88 -1.18 -0.21
CA ASP A 542 -16.36 -0.10 -1.08
C ASP A 542 -16.23 -0.47 -2.57
N THR A 543 -16.06 -1.76 -2.88
CA THR A 543 -16.02 -2.30 -4.25
C THR A 543 -17.40 -2.23 -4.91
N GLU A 544 -18.46 -2.60 -4.21
CA GLU A 544 -19.85 -2.49 -4.66
C GLU A 544 -20.29 -1.03 -4.77
N CYS A 545 -19.86 -0.20 -3.80
CA CYS A 545 -20.08 1.24 -3.85
C CYS A 545 -19.49 1.88 -5.11
N LYS A 546 -18.33 1.42 -5.59
CA LYS A 546 -17.71 1.93 -6.82
C LYS A 546 -18.43 1.44 -8.09
N ASN A 547 -18.83 0.16 -8.15
CA ASN A 547 -19.53 -0.41 -9.31
C ASN A 547 -20.76 -1.24 -8.88
N PRO A 548 -21.91 -0.60 -8.59
CA PRO A 548 -23.10 -1.27 -8.05
C PRO A 548 -23.83 -2.18 -9.06
N LEU A 549 -23.49 -2.02 -10.34
CA LEU A 549 -24.07 -2.71 -11.49
C LEU A 549 -23.12 -3.75 -12.09
N ALA A 550 -22.08 -4.18 -11.37
CA ALA A 550 -21.13 -5.18 -11.86
C ALA A 550 -21.82 -6.55 -12.05
N PRO A 551 -21.57 -7.29 -13.16
CA PRO A 551 -22.23 -8.58 -13.41
C PRO A 551 -22.09 -9.61 -12.29
N ASN A 552 -20.92 -9.64 -11.62
CA ASN A 552 -20.63 -10.53 -10.50
C ASN A 552 -21.43 -10.24 -9.20
N LEU A 553 -22.20 -9.14 -9.15
CA LEU A 553 -23.13 -8.85 -8.05
C LEU A 553 -24.55 -9.38 -8.33
N ILE A 554 -24.80 -9.90 -9.52
CA ILE A 554 -26.08 -10.46 -9.91
C ILE A 554 -26.00 -11.97 -9.73
N VAL A 555 -26.83 -12.50 -8.83
CA VAL A 555 -26.88 -13.93 -8.48
C VAL A 555 -28.23 -14.58 -8.78
N SER A 556 -29.17 -13.79 -9.30
CA SER A 556 -30.57 -14.15 -9.57
C SER A 556 -30.76 -14.27 -11.07
N ASP A 557 -31.34 -15.38 -11.53
CA ASP A 557 -31.56 -15.69 -12.94
C ASP A 557 -32.55 -14.71 -13.58
N LYS A 558 -33.66 -14.43 -12.88
CA LYS A 558 -34.61 -13.36 -13.28
C LYS A 558 -33.94 -11.98 -13.44
N VAL A 559 -32.97 -11.66 -12.57
CA VAL A 559 -32.23 -10.39 -12.68
C VAL A 559 -31.22 -10.45 -13.84
N LEU A 560 -30.60 -11.60 -14.10
CA LEU A 560 -29.72 -11.79 -15.26
C LEU A 560 -30.50 -11.59 -16.56
N ASP A 561 -31.64 -12.25 -16.73
CA ASP A 561 -32.53 -12.09 -17.89
C ASP A 561 -32.93 -10.63 -18.12
N HIS A 562 -33.36 -9.94 -17.06
CA HIS A 562 -33.76 -8.54 -17.12
C HIS A 562 -32.59 -7.61 -17.52
N GLU A 563 -31.40 -7.83 -16.94
CA GLU A 563 -30.20 -7.06 -17.26
C GLU A 563 -29.64 -7.36 -18.65
N ILE A 564 -29.79 -8.60 -19.14
CA ILE A 564 -29.47 -9.00 -20.52
C ILE A 564 -30.42 -8.29 -21.49
N ALA A 565 -31.73 -8.30 -21.24
CA ALA A 565 -32.72 -7.62 -22.07
C ALA A 565 -32.48 -6.09 -22.13
N ILE A 566 -32.09 -5.46 -21.02
CA ILE A 566 -31.65 -4.05 -21.00
C ILE A 566 -30.39 -3.86 -21.86
N ALA A 567 -29.39 -4.72 -21.72
CA ALA A 567 -28.15 -4.63 -22.48
C ALA A 567 -28.36 -4.85 -23.99
N GLU A 568 -29.28 -5.74 -24.38
CA GLU A 568 -29.68 -5.97 -25.77
C GLU A 568 -30.42 -4.78 -26.36
N LYS A 569 -31.37 -4.20 -25.64
CA LYS A 569 -32.06 -2.97 -26.05
C LYS A 569 -31.08 -1.80 -26.20
N ALA A 570 -30.08 -1.69 -25.32
CA ALA A 570 -29.02 -0.69 -25.42
C ALA A 570 -28.09 -0.93 -26.63
N ALA A 571 -27.71 -2.18 -26.89
CA ALA A 571 -26.89 -2.54 -28.05
C ALA A 571 -27.62 -2.27 -29.38
N ALA A 572 -28.91 -2.62 -29.46
CA ALA A 572 -29.75 -2.38 -30.64
C ALA A 572 -29.96 -0.89 -30.95
N ASN A 573 -30.06 -0.04 -29.92
CA ASN A 573 -30.37 1.38 -30.08
C ASN A 573 -29.14 2.28 -30.33
N GLY A 574 -27.90 1.75 -30.31
CA GLY A 574 -26.71 2.59 -30.45
C GLY A 574 -25.41 1.92 -30.87
N GLY A 575 -25.39 0.61 -31.13
CA GLY A 575 -24.17 -0.11 -31.53
C GLY A 575 -23.04 -0.08 -30.49
N ASP A 576 -23.37 0.23 -29.23
CA ASP A 576 -22.39 0.48 -28.18
C ASP A 576 -21.61 -0.80 -27.85
N ILE A 577 -20.31 -0.77 -28.11
CA ILE A 577 -19.36 -1.85 -27.82
C ILE A 577 -19.40 -2.20 -26.32
N THR A 578 -19.64 -1.22 -25.44
CA THR A 578 -19.75 -1.44 -24.00
C THR A 578 -21.05 -2.13 -23.59
N ALA A 579 -22.17 -1.87 -24.29
CA ALA A 579 -23.42 -2.59 -24.08
C ALA A 579 -23.30 -4.06 -24.52
N ASN A 580 -22.65 -4.31 -25.67
CA ASN A 580 -22.34 -5.67 -26.13
C ASN A 580 -21.39 -6.42 -25.18
N ALA A 581 -20.33 -5.76 -24.67
CA ALA A 581 -19.44 -6.35 -23.68
C ALA A 581 -20.17 -6.68 -22.37
N ARG A 582 -21.05 -5.80 -21.89
CA ARG A 582 -21.91 -6.05 -20.72
C ARG A 582 -22.83 -7.26 -20.94
N ARG A 583 -23.48 -7.33 -22.11
CA ARG A 583 -24.36 -8.45 -22.48
C ARG A 583 -23.63 -9.79 -22.44
N LEU A 584 -22.43 -9.87 -23.03
CA LEU A 584 -21.61 -11.08 -23.02
C LEU A 584 -21.20 -11.50 -21.59
N ALA A 585 -20.82 -10.53 -20.74
CA ALA A 585 -20.46 -10.80 -19.36
C ALA A 585 -21.65 -11.33 -18.53
N LEU A 586 -22.86 -10.77 -18.72
CA LEU A 586 -24.08 -11.25 -18.07
C LEU A 586 -24.45 -12.66 -18.55
N ALA A 587 -24.43 -12.91 -19.86
CA ALA A 587 -24.72 -14.23 -20.44
C ALA A 587 -23.71 -15.30 -19.96
N THR A 588 -22.43 -14.94 -19.81
CA THR A 588 -21.41 -15.84 -19.22
C THR A 588 -21.70 -16.15 -17.75
N THR A 589 -22.17 -15.15 -16.99
CA THR A 589 -22.58 -15.34 -15.58
C THR A 589 -23.78 -16.27 -15.47
N GLN A 590 -24.76 -16.15 -16.37
CA GLN A 590 -25.93 -17.02 -16.45
C GLN A 590 -25.56 -18.47 -16.82
N GLN A 591 -24.70 -18.66 -17.83
CA GLN A 591 -24.20 -19.99 -18.19
C GLN A 591 -23.46 -20.67 -17.03
N LEU A 592 -22.70 -19.91 -16.25
CA LEU A 592 -22.03 -20.43 -15.05
C LEU A 592 -23.03 -20.83 -13.97
N LEU A 593 -24.05 -20.01 -13.71
CA LEU A 593 -25.13 -20.34 -12.76
C LEU A 593 -25.89 -21.62 -13.17
N ILE A 594 -26.27 -21.73 -14.44
CA ILE A 594 -26.91 -22.93 -15.00
C ILE A 594 -26.01 -24.15 -14.84
N ALA A 595 -24.70 -24.03 -15.06
CA ALA A 595 -23.75 -25.13 -14.86
C ALA A 595 -23.58 -25.51 -13.37
N GLU A 596 -23.63 -24.55 -12.43
CA GLU A 596 -23.61 -24.82 -10.99
C GLU A 596 -24.85 -25.63 -10.55
N VAL A 597 -26.04 -25.32 -11.09
CA VAL A 597 -27.28 -26.06 -10.84
C VAL A 597 -27.26 -27.44 -11.51
N GLN A 598 -26.92 -27.53 -12.81
CA GLN A 598 -26.89 -28.80 -13.56
C GLN A 598 -25.85 -29.78 -13.03
N SER A 599 -24.73 -29.30 -12.46
CA SER A 599 -23.72 -30.16 -11.82
C SER A 599 -24.08 -30.58 -10.39
N GLY A 600 -25.24 -30.14 -9.86
CA GLY A 600 -25.67 -30.41 -8.49
C GLY A 600 -24.83 -29.72 -7.40
N LYS A 601 -23.91 -28.82 -7.79
CA LYS A 601 -23.10 -28.03 -6.85
C LYS A 601 -23.95 -27.00 -6.10
N LEU A 602 -25.00 -26.49 -6.77
CA LEU A 602 -25.93 -25.53 -6.22
C LEU A 602 -27.33 -26.17 -6.18
N THR A 603 -27.78 -26.51 -4.97
CA THR A 603 -29.16 -27.00 -4.75
C THR A 603 -30.16 -25.83 -4.78
N PRO A 604 -31.45 -26.05 -5.09
CA PRO A 604 -32.45 -24.98 -5.10
C PRO A 604 -32.53 -24.19 -3.77
N SER A 605 -32.44 -24.88 -2.63
CA SER A 605 -32.41 -24.23 -1.31
C SER A 605 -31.14 -23.39 -1.07
N ALA A 606 -29.97 -23.84 -1.55
CA ALA A 606 -28.74 -23.05 -1.51
C ALA A 606 -28.79 -21.86 -2.47
N TYR A 607 -29.43 -22.01 -3.64
CA TYR A 607 -29.67 -20.94 -4.59
C TYR A 607 -30.56 -19.84 -4.00
N ALA A 608 -31.71 -20.20 -3.45
CA ALA A 608 -32.59 -19.28 -2.74
C ALA A 608 -31.88 -18.54 -1.59
N THR A 609 -31.04 -19.23 -0.82
CA THR A 609 -30.25 -18.62 0.25
C THR A 609 -29.30 -17.56 -0.30
N ARG A 610 -28.57 -17.86 -1.39
CA ARG A 610 -27.69 -16.92 -2.12
C ARG A 610 -28.45 -15.70 -2.66
N VAL A 611 -29.64 -15.89 -3.22
CA VAL A 611 -30.52 -14.80 -3.68
C VAL A 611 -30.99 -13.93 -2.50
N GLN A 612 -31.40 -14.55 -1.39
CA GLN A 612 -31.84 -13.85 -0.17
C GLN A 612 -30.72 -13.02 0.47
N GLU A 613 -29.50 -13.55 0.56
CA GLU A 613 -28.32 -12.82 1.05
C GLU A 613 -27.99 -11.61 0.17
N ARG A 614 -27.97 -11.80 -1.16
CA ARG A 614 -27.71 -10.70 -2.10
C ARG A 614 -28.79 -9.62 -2.03
N ARG A 615 -30.06 -10.00 -1.91
CA ARG A 615 -31.21 -9.09 -1.72
C ARG A 615 -31.06 -8.25 -0.45
N GLN A 616 -30.53 -8.81 0.65
CA GLN A 616 -30.22 -8.02 1.86
C GLN A 616 -29.05 -7.05 1.65
N ALA A 617 -27.96 -7.50 0.99
CA ALA A 617 -26.84 -6.63 0.64
C ALA A 617 -27.25 -5.47 -0.30
N ASP A 618 -28.18 -5.74 -1.21
CA ASP A 618 -28.73 -4.74 -2.14
C ASP A 618 -29.56 -3.67 -1.45
N LEU A 619 -30.30 -4.01 -0.39
CA LEU A 619 -31.05 -3.04 0.39
C LEU A 619 -30.11 -2.06 1.12
N LEU A 620 -28.95 -2.55 1.60
CA LEU A 620 -27.88 -1.72 2.14
C LEU A 620 -27.19 -0.88 1.04
N LEU A 621 -27.01 -1.43 -0.16
CA LEU A 621 -26.42 -0.72 -1.30
C LEU A 621 -27.33 0.39 -1.82
N ALA A 622 -28.64 0.13 -1.97
CA ALA A 622 -29.61 1.12 -2.41
C ALA A 622 -29.75 2.29 -1.42
N THR A 623 -29.79 2.01 -0.12
CA THR A 623 -29.84 3.05 0.92
C THR A 623 -28.55 3.87 0.98
N TRP A 624 -27.39 3.26 0.73
CA TRP A 624 -26.11 3.97 0.60
C TRP A 624 -26.05 4.84 -0.68
N LEU A 625 -26.45 4.30 -1.83
CA LEU A 625 -26.45 5.07 -3.10
C LEU A 625 -27.38 6.28 -3.04
N ASN A 626 -28.55 6.13 -2.39
CA ASN A 626 -29.50 7.22 -2.21
C ASN A 626 -28.97 8.33 -1.28
N SER A 627 -28.13 8.02 -0.29
CA SER A 627 -27.49 9.02 0.58
C SER A 627 -26.26 9.70 -0.04
N HIS A 628 -25.78 9.23 -1.19
CA HIS A 628 -24.66 9.79 -1.95
C HIS A 628 -25.09 10.34 -3.33
N ASP A 629 -26.35 10.79 -3.43
CA ASP A 629 -27.01 11.38 -4.62
C ASP A 629 -27.00 10.54 -5.92
N ARG A 630 -26.64 9.25 -5.85
CA ARG A 630 -26.63 8.32 -7.00
C ARG A 630 -27.99 7.67 -7.24
N LYS A 631 -29.01 8.52 -7.46
CA LYS A 631 -30.43 8.14 -7.53
C LYS A 631 -30.75 7.19 -8.70
N SER A 632 -30.06 7.33 -9.84
CA SER A 632 -30.20 6.42 -10.99
C SER A 632 -29.73 4.99 -10.67
N ASP A 633 -28.60 4.86 -9.99
CA ASP A 633 -28.03 3.56 -9.62
C ASP A 633 -28.85 2.92 -8.49
N ALA A 634 -29.29 3.73 -7.53
CA ALA A 634 -30.20 3.29 -6.47
C ALA A 634 -31.52 2.74 -7.04
N ALA A 635 -32.10 3.39 -8.05
CA ALA A 635 -33.31 2.92 -8.73
C ALA A 635 -33.12 1.53 -9.37
N ARG A 636 -31.98 1.31 -10.06
CA ARG A 636 -31.66 -0.01 -10.65
C ARG A 636 -31.39 -1.10 -9.62
N VAL A 637 -30.75 -0.77 -8.49
CA VAL A 637 -30.57 -1.73 -7.38
C VAL A 637 -31.92 -2.06 -6.72
N LEU A 638 -32.84 -1.09 -6.58
CA LEU A 638 -34.21 -1.35 -6.11
C LEU A 638 -35.01 -2.22 -7.08
N GLU A 639 -34.79 -2.09 -8.39
CA GLU A 639 -35.39 -2.96 -9.41
C GLU A 639 -34.86 -4.40 -9.31
N ARG A 640 -33.55 -4.57 -9.11
CA ARG A 640 -32.94 -5.88 -8.79
C ARG A 640 -33.57 -6.54 -7.56
N ILE A 641 -33.83 -5.78 -6.49
CA ILE A 641 -34.51 -6.28 -5.28
C ILE A 641 -35.92 -6.80 -5.60
N LYS A 642 -36.71 -6.07 -6.40
CA LYS A 642 -38.07 -6.50 -6.79
C LYS A 642 -38.08 -7.81 -7.58
N LEU A 643 -37.12 -7.97 -8.49
CA LEU A 643 -36.98 -9.19 -9.29
C LEU A 643 -36.52 -10.37 -8.43
N ALA A 644 -35.57 -10.16 -7.52
CA ALA A 644 -35.16 -11.17 -6.54
C ALA A 644 -36.31 -11.56 -5.58
N ASP A 645 -37.16 -10.61 -5.17
CA ASP A 645 -38.38 -10.89 -4.39
C ASP A 645 -39.40 -11.73 -5.19
N SER A 646 -39.55 -11.45 -6.49
CA SER A 646 -40.41 -12.24 -7.39
C SER A 646 -39.85 -13.65 -7.66
N GLU A 647 -38.54 -13.84 -7.63
CA GLU A 647 -37.91 -15.16 -7.76
C GLU A 647 -38.06 -15.98 -6.47
N LEU A 648 -37.79 -15.37 -5.31
CA LEU A 648 -37.97 -16.02 -4.00
C LEU A 648 -39.44 -16.37 -3.71
N ALA A 649 -40.40 -15.66 -4.32
CA ALA A 649 -41.81 -16.04 -4.28
C ALA A 649 -42.09 -17.32 -5.07
N GLU A 650 -41.61 -17.42 -6.32
CA GLU A 650 -41.81 -18.60 -7.16
C GLU A 650 -41.10 -19.84 -6.61
N LEU A 651 -39.90 -19.71 -6.05
CA LEU A 651 -39.19 -20.83 -5.41
C LEU A 651 -39.96 -21.39 -4.20
N ARG A 652 -40.71 -20.55 -3.47
CA ARG A 652 -41.64 -20.99 -2.40
C ARG A 652 -42.89 -21.66 -2.95
N GLU A 653 -43.47 -21.12 -4.02
CA GLU A 653 -44.64 -21.72 -4.68
C GLU A 653 -44.32 -23.08 -5.31
N ALA A 654 -43.09 -23.27 -5.80
CA ALA A 654 -42.56 -24.53 -6.30
C ALA A 654 -42.23 -25.55 -5.19
N GLY A 655 -42.20 -25.14 -3.91
CA GLY A 655 -41.82 -25.99 -2.79
C GLY A 655 -40.33 -26.30 -2.70
N GLU A 656 -39.48 -25.46 -3.29
CA GLU A 656 -38.02 -25.61 -3.29
C GLU A 656 -37.33 -24.97 -2.07
N ILE A 657 -38.10 -24.18 -1.29
CA ILE A 657 -37.72 -23.51 -0.02
C ILE A 657 -38.91 -23.33 0.94
#